data_AF-A0A418QEU6-F1
#
_entry.id   AF-A0A418QEU6-F1
#
_cell.length_a   1.000
_cell.length_b   1.000
_cell.length_c   1.000
_cell.angle_alpha   90.00
_cell.angle_beta   90.00
_cell.angle_gamma   90.00
#
_symmetry.space_group_name_H-M   'P 1'
#
loop_
_entity.id
_entity.type
_entity.pdbx_description
1 polymer ?
#
loop_
_entity_poly.entity_id
_entity_poly.type
_entity_poly.pdbx_seq_one_letter_code
_entity_poly.pdbx_strand_id
1 'polypeptide(L)'
;MKLLTLGGLRVEGASYRREKPLLLLAYLLLEGPQPRRRLADLFWPDAANPMNSLAQNLIRLRPLGAVTETDQRVEAHLPCDAVGFRTHHRAARWTEATTAYTGEFLEGLRLDLTPDLEEWLLDTRDTLASEARAAHLTLAEHHHARAETPQAHAHAERAYRTPGAPPCPPEDLTRLWHLLGGTDHPLTLHLRRDADDLGMRLPTPTPPTPDHTLIGRHDELSTLTGLPTGSVAWISGPPGIGKTTLLRALSRHGWRLLSARGGLPLATLEPLSPHPLGSTADALNLLRDTRLKLAIDDWEDCDDTTRAALTLAARQTPGATITITARHPPTIPTPHHLPLHSLTEHDLQGHPGAHAATGGHPTLLSAYLNGTPPDRTLDAHLRHLGDDHRRLFLALATQDTPNLGATRAALNLSAATLAGTLDTLTREGLTTPDGSIRASTPARHLLDTHPLDTTLTHLHLARHHPIDTAWPHWLAARDLWEDHDTTPCAAAAHWHADQEMKRGYPARAARTLEVAPQTDEVKLLRGWALIKGQNPYDVLRLINDLPETPDVLALHATALAYASRPEEAEAIARHIPHNATPAHAHSENVLGYVARQREDYEAARRHYHASASLWKIHNGREWIEVAAILAAVNCILGDEPRHAFQVVMEAVHLFPTSAPSVYPNYAHALKQAGLLAEAQQAALQGLQALEGQEDQLAEVSLHNSLGVYAHLAGEVDTAVQAYRTALQLAHRCGNFRAVGLITANLSEIEGDASSMADTLRLLMQAGQEAYAHRIQQNIAERQFAQQVQSRVGHAQPTT
;
A
#
# COMPACT_ATOMS: atom_id res chain seq x y z
N MET A 1 -63.05 42.95 -17.97
CA MET A 1 -63.75 41.71 -18.35
C MET A 1 -62.75 40.83 -19.09
N LYS A 2 -62.69 39.54 -18.76
CA LYS A 2 -61.78 38.55 -19.37
C LYS A 2 -62.58 37.28 -19.65
N LEU A 3 -62.40 36.67 -20.81
CA LEU A 3 -62.94 35.33 -21.06
C LEU A 3 -62.04 34.32 -20.36
N LEU A 4 -62.65 33.51 -19.49
CA LEU A 4 -62.02 32.37 -18.86
C LEU A 4 -62.48 31.12 -19.60
N THR A 5 -61.49 30.37 -20.06
CA THR A 5 -61.63 29.16 -20.85
C THR A 5 -60.85 27.99 -20.28
N LEU A 6 -59.92 28.18 -19.34
CA LEU A 6 -59.15 27.10 -18.70
C LEU A 6 -59.75 26.75 -17.34
N GLY A 7 -60.33 25.55 -17.21
CA GLY A 7 -61.11 25.14 -16.03
C GLY A 7 -62.58 25.59 -16.08
N GLY A 8 -63.10 25.83 -17.29
CA GLY A 8 -64.51 26.16 -17.56
C GLY A 8 -64.71 27.38 -18.45
N LEU A 9 -65.94 27.62 -18.89
CA LEU A 9 -66.31 28.70 -19.83
C LEU A 9 -67.15 29.80 -19.14
N ARG A 10 -66.54 30.97 -18.89
CA ARG A 10 -67.24 32.12 -18.28
C ARG A 10 -66.57 33.44 -18.58
N VAL A 11 -67.30 34.54 -18.41
CA VAL A 11 -66.71 35.89 -18.47
C VAL A 11 -66.50 36.40 -17.05
N GLU A 12 -65.26 36.72 -16.71
CA GLU A 12 -64.92 37.37 -15.46
C GLU A 12 -65.48 38.80 -15.42
N GLY A 13 -66.23 39.11 -14.36
CA GLY A 13 -66.87 40.40 -14.15
C GLY A 13 -68.25 40.57 -14.80
N ALA A 14 -68.82 39.53 -15.42
CA ALA A 14 -70.17 39.55 -15.97
C ALA A 14 -70.93 38.24 -15.71
N SER A 15 -72.22 38.32 -15.33
CA SER A 15 -73.08 37.14 -15.20
C SER A 15 -73.67 36.76 -16.56
N TYR A 16 -72.82 36.32 -17.49
CA TYR A 16 -73.22 35.81 -18.80
C TYR A 16 -72.99 34.30 -18.87
N ARG A 17 -74.05 33.51 -19.08
CA ARG A 17 -74.02 32.04 -18.98
C ARG A 17 -74.40 31.29 -20.26
N ARG A 18 -74.57 31.99 -21.39
CA ARG A 18 -74.97 31.32 -22.63
C ARG A 18 -73.75 30.67 -23.28
N GLU A 19 -73.67 29.34 -23.20
CA GLU A 19 -72.52 28.56 -23.64
C GLU A 19 -72.23 28.71 -25.14
N LYS A 20 -73.23 28.56 -26.03
CA LYS A 20 -72.99 28.61 -27.49
C LYS A 20 -72.43 29.97 -27.98
N PRO A 21 -72.94 31.13 -27.53
CA PRO A 21 -72.27 32.41 -27.77
C PRO A 21 -70.87 32.53 -27.18
N LEU A 22 -70.62 32.02 -25.97
CA LEU A 22 -69.29 32.08 -25.36
C LEU A 22 -68.29 31.17 -26.08
N LEU A 23 -68.74 30.02 -26.61
CA LEU A 23 -67.94 29.14 -27.46
C LEU A 23 -67.56 29.85 -28.76
N LEU A 24 -68.51 30.54 -29.41
CA LEU A 24 -68.22 31.38 -30.58
C LEU A 24 -67.18 32.46 -30.25
N LEU A 25 -67.30 33.09 -29.08
CA LEU A 25 -66.34 34.09 -28.63
C LEU A 25 -64.95 33.48 -28.40
N ALA A 26 -64.86 32.32 -27.74
CA ALA A 26 -63.60 31.60 -27.53
C ALA A 26 -62.94 31.22 -28.88
N TYR A 27 -63.73 30.69 -29.81
CA TYR A 27 -63.30 30.33 -31.16
C TYR A 27 -62.69 31.54 -31.89
N LEU A 28 -63.39 32.68 -31.91
CA LEU A 28 -62.91 33.90 -32.56
C LEU A 28 -61.65 34.49 -31.89
N LEU A 29 -61.50 34.35 -30.57
CA LEU A 29 -60.32 34.84 -29.86
C LEU A 29 -59.07 33.99 -30.11
N LEU A 30 -59.23 32.71 -30.45
CA LEU A 30 -58.13 31.79 -30.74
C LEU A 30 -57.80 31.75 -32.24
N GLU A 31 -58.82 31.67 -33.10
CA GLU A 31 -58.69 31.58 -34.57
C GLU A 31 -58.58 32.94 -35.25
N GLY A 32 -58.81 34.03 -34.50
CA GLY A 32 -58.84 35.38 -35.03
C GLY A 32 -60.10 35.71 -35.85
N PRO A 33 -60.07 36.77 -36.67
CA PRO A 33 -61.21 37.19 -37.48
C PRO A 33 -61.68 36.09 -38.44
N GLN A 34 -62.98 35.87 -38.60
CA GLN A 34 -63.50 34.81 -39.47
C GLN A 34 -64.62 35.31 -40.40
N PRO A 35 -64.75 34.75 -41.63
CA PRO A 35 -65.87 35.08 -42.51
C PRO A 35 -67.21 34.72 -41.89
N ARG A 36 -68.22 35.60 -42.03
CA ARG A 36 -69.58 35.37 -41.47
C ARG A 36 -70.18 34.06 -41.96
N ARG A 37 -70.03 33.74 -43.25
CA ARG A 37 -70.55 32.52 -43.87
C ARG A 37 -69.95 31.26 -43.23
N ARG A 38 -68.63 31.23 -43.05
CA ARG A 38 -67.94 30.11 -42.39
C ARG A 38 -68.44 29.90 -40.96
N LEU A 39 -68.59 30.97 -40.18
CA LEU A 39 -69.09 30.87 -38.80
C LEU A 39 -70.52 30.35 -38.74
N ALA A 40 -71.38 30.79 -39.66
CA ALA A 40 -72.75 30.33 -39.75
C ALA A 40 -72.81 28.84 -40.08
N ASP A 41 -72.04 28.41 -41.10
CA ASP A 41 -71.98 27.02 -41.54
C ASP A 41 -71.38 26.10 -40.46
N LEU A 42 -70.35 26.57 -39.72
CA LEU A 42 -69.70 25.78 -38.67
C LEU A 42 -70.56 25.62 -37.41
N PHE A 43 -71.20 26.69 -36.93
CA PHE A 43 -71.93 26.67 -35.65
C PHE A 43 -73.42 26.29 -35.77
N TRP A 44 -74.02 26.49 -36.95
CA TRP A 44 -75.46 26.26 -37.18
C TRP A 44 -75.77 25.66 -38.58
N PRO A 45 -75.13 24.57 -39.01
CA PRO A 45 -75.35 24.00 -40.36
C PRO A 45 -76.81 23.57 -40.57
N ASP A 46 -77.46 23.03 -39.55
CA ASP A 46 -78.83 22.49 -39.63
C ASP A 46 -79.94 23.53 -39.40
N ALA A 47 -79.57 24.80 -39.18
CA ALA A 47 -80.56 25.85 -38.99
C ALA A 47 -81.25 26.18 -40.32
N ALA A 48 -82.58 26.39 -40.29
CA ALA A 48 -83.32 26.83 -41.48
C ALA A 48 -82.76 28.12 -42.11
N ASN A 49 -82.10 28.97 -41.31
CA ASN A 49 -81.30 30.10 -41.77
C ASN A 49 -80.05 30.26 -40.88
N PRO A 50 -78.89 29.68 -41.25
CA PRO A 50 -77.67 29.73 -40.45
C PRO A 50 -77.15 31.15 -40.22
N MET A 51 -77.24 32.02 -41.23
CA MET A 51 -76.78 33.40 -41.15
C MET A 51 -77.58 34.23 -40.14
N ASN A 52 -78.90 34.03 -40.08
CA ASN A 52 -79.75 34.66 -39.08
C ASN A 52 -79.44 34.15 -37.66
N SER A 53 -79.14 32.85 -37.53
CA SER A 53 -78.73 32.25 -36.25
C SER A 53 -77.41 32.83 -35.75
N LEU A 54 -76.43 33.03 -36.64
CA LEU A 54 -75.20 33.75 -36.33
C LEU A 54 -75.51 35.18 -35.87
N ALA A 55 -76.28 35.96 -36.64
CA ALA A 55 -76.62 37.34 -36.29
C ALA A 55 -77.28 37.46 -34.90
N GLN A 56 -78.20 36.55 -34.56
CA GLN A 56 -78.82 36.53 -33.23
C GLN A 56 -77.82 36.26 -32.11
N ASN A 57 -76.84 35.37 -32.32
CA ASN A 57 -75.83 35.07 -31.31
C ASN A 57 -74.77 36.18 -31.19
N LEU A 58 -74.45 36.88 -32.28
CA LEU A 58 -73.64 38.10 -32.24
C LEU A 58 -74.34 39.23 -31.47
N ILE A 59 -75.66 39.44 -31.70
CA ILE A 59 -76.46 40.39 -30.91
C ILE A 59 -76.41 40.04 -29.42
N ARG A 60 -76.47 38.75 -29.08
CA ARG A 60 -76.37 38.28 -27.69
C ARG A 60 -75.00 38.52 -27.07
N LEU A 61 -73.94 38.70 -27.85
CA LEU A 61 -72.59 39.03 -27.36
C LEU A 61 -72.35 40.54 -27.21
N ARG A 62 -73.18 41.40 -27.83
CA ARG A 62 -73.04 42.87 -27.76
C ARG A 62 -72.92 43.44 -26.33
N PRO A 63 -73.64 42.94 -25.30
CA PRO A 63 -73.49 43.45 -23.94
C PRO A 63 -72.07 43.31 -23.37
N LEU A 64 -71.26 42.40 -23.91
CA LEU A 64 -69.87 42.21 -23.50
C LEU A 64 -68.92 43.19 -24.20
N GLY A 65 -69.37 43.91 -25.23
CA GLY A 65 -68.53 44.80 -26.03
C GLY A 65 -67.36 44.09 -26.73
N ALA A 66 -67.46 42.77 -26.90
CA ALA A 66 -66.33 41.91 -27.22
C ALA A 66 -66.19 41.57 -28.71
N VAL A 67 -67.07 42.06 -29.58
CA VAL A 67 -67.14 41.64 -30.99
C VAL A 67 -67.34 42.84 -31.91
N THR A 68 -66.57 42.88 -33.00
CA THR A 68 -66.72 43.84 -34.09
C THR A 68 -67.21 43.12 -35.34
N GLU A 69 -68.24 43.67 -35.99
CA GLU A 69 -68.83 43.12 -37.21
C GLU A 69 -68.49 44.03 -38.40
N THR A 70 -67.92 43.46 -39.47
CA THR A 70 -67.87 44.07 -40.80
C THR A 70 -68.80 43.29 -41.74
N ASP A 71 -69.09 43.82 -42.93
CA ASP A 71 -70.00 43.16 -43.90
C ASP A 71 -69.54 41.74 -44.27
N GLN A 72 -68.25 41.43 -44.17
CA GLN A 72 -67.70 40.12 -44.57
C GLN A 72 -67.14 39.27 -43.41
N ARG A 73 -66.66 39.89 -42.32
CA ARG A 73 -65.98 39.18 -41.23
C ARG A 73 -66.45 39.60 -39.84
N VAL A 74 -66.32 38.68 -38.90
CA VAL A 74 -66.52 38.90 -37.46
C VAL A 74 -65.18 38.75 -36.77
N GLU A 75 -64.89 39.67 -35.86
CA GLU A 75 -63.69 39.65 -35.03
C GLU A 75 -64.06 39.79 -33.55
N ALA A 76 -63.32 39.13 -32.68
CA ALA A 76 -63.48 39.25 -31.24
C ALA A 76 -62.30 39.98 -30.60
N HIS A 77 -62.60 40.85 -29.64
CA HIS A 77 -61.63 41.62 -28.86
C HIS A 77 -61.99 41.55 -27.38
N LEU A 78 -61.43 40.57 -26.69
CA LEU A 78 -61.55 40.43 -25.24
C LEU A 78 -60.33 39.67 -24.71
N PRO A 79 -59.70 40.08 -23.60
CA PRO A 79 -58.64 39.28 -23.00
C PRO A 79 -59.12 37.86 -22.73
N CYS A 80 -58.30 36.86 -23.08
CA CYS A 80 -58.60 35.44 -22.92
C CYS A 80 -57.46 34.77 -22.16
N ASP A 81 -57.78 33.93 -21.18
CA ASP A 81 -56.77 33.18 -20.42
C ASP A 81 -55.99 32.19 -21.29
N ALA A 82 -56.62 31.46 -22.21
CA ALA A 82 -55.92 30.56 -23.14
C ALA A 82 -54.95 31.32 -24.06
N VAL A 83 -55.34 32.50 -24.57
CA VAL A 83 -54.43 33.35 -25.36
C VAL A 83 -53.27 33.88 -24.50
N GLY A 84 -53.54 34.24 -23.25
CA GLY A 84 -52.52 34.66 -22.29
C GLY A 84 -51.52 33.53 -21.98
N PHE A 85 -52.03 32.33 -21.71
CA PHE A 85 -51.24 31.11 -21.53
C PHE A 85 -50.31 30.88 -22.72
N ARG A 86 -50.83 30.86 -23.95
CA ARG A 86 -50.02 30.63 -25.17
C ARG A 86 -48.96 31.71 -25.36
N THR A 87 -49.25 32.94 -24.97
CA THR A 87 -48.31 34.06 -25.04
C THR A 87 -47.16 33.88 -24.04
N HIS A 88 -47.43 33.43 -22.81
CA HIS A 88 -46.39 33.09 -21.85
C HIS A 88 -45.56 31.88 -22.30
N HIS A 89 -46.23 30.83 -22.81
CA HIS A 89 -45.58 29.63 -23.33
C HIS A 89 -44.62 29.96 -24.49
N ARG A 90 -45.09 30.70 -25.52
CA ARG A 90 -44.24 31.12 -26.65
C ARG A 90 -43.07 32.02 -26.25
N ALA A 91 -43.21 32.76 -25.15
CA ALA A 91 -42.15 33.61 -24.60
C ALA A 91 -41.23 32.86 -23.63
N ALA A 92 -41.33 31.53 -23.51
CA ALA A 92 -40.58 30.70 -22.58
C ALA A 92 -40.71 31.12 -21.09
N ARG A 93 -41.81 31.78 -20.74
CA ARG A 93 -42.15 32.19 -19.38
C ARG A 93 -42.94 31.08 -18.70
N TRP A 94 -42.25 29.98 -18.40
CA TRP A 94 -42.87 28.71 -17.99
C TRP A 94 -43.64 28.82 -16.68
N THR A 95 -43.14 29.58 -15.70
CA THR A 95 -43.80 29.79 -14.41
C THR A 95 -45.13 30.53 -14.59
N GLU A 96 -45.14 31.58 -15.39
CA GLU A 96 -46.37 32.33 -15.70
C GLU A 96 -47.34 31.53 -16.57
N ALA A 97 -46.83 30.73 -17.52
CA ALA A 97 -47.65 29.84 -18.33
C ALA A 97 -48.35 28.78 -17.46
N THR A 98 -47.61 28.05 -16.62
CA THR A 98 -48.18 27.05 -15.72
C THR A 98 -49.13 27.65 -14.68
N THR A 99 -48.91 28.91 -14.26
CA THR A 99 -49.84 29.64 -13.39
C THR A 99 -51.14 30.03 -14.12
N ALA A 100 -51.06 30.34 -15.41
CA ALA A 100 -52.21 30.71 -16.23
C ALA A 100 -53.08 29.50 -16.62
N TYR A 101 -52.49 28.29 -16.65
CA TYR A 101 -53.19 27.05 -16.98
C TYR A 101 -53.90 26.45 -15.76
N THR A 102 -55.17 26.79 -15.57
CA THR A 102 -55.93 26.43 -14.35
C THR A 102 -56.81 25.19 -14.47
N GLY A 103 -56.94 24.59 -15.64
CA GLY A 103 -57.77 23.41 -15.89
C GLY A 103 -57.98 23.14 -17.38
N GLU A 104 -58.77 22.11 -17.70
CA GLU A 104 -59.07 21.73 -19.08
C GLU A 104 -59.76 22.86 -19.85
N PHE A 105 -59.42 23.03 -21.14
CA PHE A 105 -60.02 24.04 -21.98
C PHE A 105 -61.53 23.78 -22.17
N LEU A 106 -62.37 24.74 -21.82
CA LEU A 106 -63.84 24.66 -21.86
C LEU A 106 -64.39 23.45 -21.08
N GLU A 107 -63.77 23.14 -19.94
CA GLU A 107 -64.23 22.07 -19.04
C GLU A 107 -65.73 22.20 -18.72
N GLY A 108 -66.46 21.09 -18.83
CA GLY A 108 -67.87 21.02 -18.49
C GLY A 108 -68.84 21.66 -19.50
N LEU A 109 -68.40 22.04 -20.70
CA LEU A 109 -69.27 22.49 -21.80
C LEU A 109 -70.30 21.41 -22.18
N ARG A 110 -71.60 21.75 -22.24
CA ARG A 110 -72.69 20.79 -22.51
C ARG A 110 -73.49 21.18 -23.75
N LEU A 111 -72.82 21.18 -24.89
CA LEU A 111 -73.43 21.49 -26.18
C LEU A 111 -73.27 20.32 -27.15
N ASP A 112 -74.32 20.06 -27.92
CA ASP A 112 -74.21 19.22 -29.11
C ASP A 112 -73.48 20.03 -30.19
N LEU A 113 -72.26 19.61 -30.51
CA LEU A 113 -71.39 20.26 -31.49
C LEU A 113 -71.50 19.56 -32.85
N THR A 114 -71.18 20.31 -33.90
CA THR A 114 -70.98 19.75 -35.24
C THR A 114 -69.65 19.01 -35.27
N PRO A 115 -69.47 18.00 -36.15
CA PRO A 115 -68.21 17.25 -36.22
C PRO A 115 -66.97 18.17 -36.34
N ASP A 116 -67.02 19.15 -37.23
CA ASP A 116 -65.92 20.11 -37.43
C ASP A 116 -65.61 20.96 -36.18
N LEU A 117 -66.63 21.33 -35.39
CA LEU A 117 -66.46 22.15 -34.19
C LEU A 117 -66.04 21.31 -32.98
N GLU A 118 -66.45 20.04 -32.94
CA GLU A 118 -65.99 19.05 -31.98
C GLU A 118 -64.52 18.71 -32.20
N GLU A 119 -64.10 18.49 -33.45
CA GLU A 119 -62.70 18.29 -33.83
C GLU A 119 -61.85 19.50 -33.41
N TRP A 120 -62.27 20.71 -33.75
CA TRP A 120 -61.57 21.93 -33.31
C TRP A 120 -61.45 22.03 -31.77
N LEU A 121 -62.52 21.66 -31.04
CA LEU A 121 -62.49 21.70 -29.57
C LEU A 121 -61.49 20.70 -29.01
N LEU A 122 -61.49 19.47 -29.51
CA LEU A 122 -60.58 18.40 -29.09
C LEU A 122 -59.13 18.77 -29.42
N ASP A 123 -58.84 19.19 -30.65
CA ASP A 123 -57.50 19.62 -31.07
C ASP A 123 -56.98 20.78 -30.23
N THR A 124 -57.86 21.75 -29.92
CA THR A 124 -57.51 22.90 -29.09
C THR A 124 -57.22 22.48 -27.66
N ARG A 125 -58.02 21.58 -27.08
CA ARG A 125 -57.78 21.01 -25.74
C ARG A 125 -56.44 20.30 -25.69
N ASP A 126 -56.22 19.36 -26.61
CA ASP A 126 -55.00 18.54 -26.66
C ASP A 126 -53.76 19.41 -26.86
N THR A 127 -53.83 20.39 -27.76
CA THR A 127 -52.73 21.33 -28.00
C THR A 127 -52.40 22.14 -26.74
N LEU A 128 -53.40 22.78 -26.12
CA LEU A 128 -53.17 23.61 -24.94
C LEU A 128 -52.66 22.80 -23.75
N ALA A 129 -53.21 21.61 -23.54
CA ALA A 129 -52.82 20.73 -22.45
C ALA A 129 -51.43 20.12 -22.67
N SER A 130 -51.07 19.80 -23.91
CA SER A 130 -49.71 19.36 -24.25
C SER A 130 -48.67 20.47 -24.08
N GLU A 131 -49.00 21.71 -24.48
CA GLU A 131 -48.16 22.90 -24.20
C GLU A 131 -47.99 23.09 -22.67
N ALA A 132 -49.03 22.88 -21.87
CA ALA A 132 -48.97 23.03 -20.42
C ALA A 132 -48.11 21.93 -19.76
N ARG A 133 -48.24 20.68 -20.21
CA ARG A 133 -47.37 19.58 -19.81
C ARG A 133 -45.90 19.89 -20.11
N ALA A 134 -45.61 20.35 -21.32
CA ALA A 134 -44.25 20.70 -21.74
C ALA A 134 -43.63 21.79 -20.85
N ALA A 135 -44.42 22.81 -20.47
CA ALA A 135 -43.97 23.84 -19.54
C ALA A 135 -43.66 23.27 -18.15
N HIS A 136 -44.49 22.36 -17.62
CA HIS A 136 -44.21 21.69 -16.36
C HIS A 136 -42.96 20.80 -16.41
N LEU A 137 -42.75 20.03 -17.48
CA LEU A 137 -41.54 19.22 -17.66
C LEU A 137 -40.29 20.07 -17.70
N THR A 138 -40.33 21.19 -18.42
CA THR A 138 -39.20 22.12 -18.53
C THR A 138 -38.83 22.70 -17.16
N LEU A 139 -39.82 23.05 -16.32
CA LEU A 139 -39.56 23.48 -14.94
C LEU A 139 -39.02 22.35 -14.06
N ALA A 140 -39.53 21.13 -14.23
CA ALA A 140 -39.05 19.96 -13.49
C ALA A 140 -37.57 19.68 -13.78
N GLU A 141 -37.18 19.72 -15.06
CA GLU A 141 -35.79 19.57 -15.52
C GLU A 141 -34.90 20.69 -15.01
N HIS A 142 -35.39 21.94 -15.02
CA HIS A 142 -34.66 23.07 -14.46
C HIS A 142 -34.34 22.90 -12.97
N HIS A 143 -35.32 22.51 -12.16
CA HIS A 143 -35.13 22.25 -10.73
C HIS A 143 -34.24 21.02 -10.50
N HIS A 144 -34.40 19.96 -11.30
CA HIS A 144 -33.56 18.76 -11.23
C HIS A 144 -32.09 19.07 -11.51
N ALA A 145 -31.79 19.87 -12.55
CA ALA A 145 -30.44 20.30 -12.88
C ALA A 145 -29.77 21.12 -11.76
N ARG A 146 -30.55 21.70 -10.86
CA ARG A 146 -30.10 22.47 -9.68
C ARG A 146 -30.15 21.69 -8.37
N ALA A 147 -30.47 20.39 -8.43
CA ALA A 147 -30.66 19.50 -7.27
C ALA A 147 -31.78 19.94 -6.30
N GLU A 148 -32.74 20.73 -6.78
CA GLU A 148 -33.91 21.17 -6.02
C GLU A 148 -35.02 20.10 -6.08
N THR A 149 -34.74 18.95 -5.45
CA THR A 149 -35.51 17.70 -5.58
C THR A 149 -37.02 17.84 -5.31
N PRO A 150 -37.46 18.53 -4.24
CA PRO A 150 -38.90 18.68 -3.97
C PRO A 150 -39.64 19.42 -5.10
N GLN A 151 -39.04 20.48 -5.65
CA GLN A 151 -39.61 21.28 -6.73
C GLN A 151 -39.61 20.49 -8.04
N ALA A 152 -38.51 19.78 -8.34
CA ALA A 152 -38.43 18.92 -9.52
C ALA A 152 -39.53 17.85 -9.53
N HIS A 153 -39.72 17.16 -8.40
CA HIS A 153 -40.77 16.14 -8.27
C HIS A 153 -42.17 16.74 -8.38
N ALA A 154 -42.44 17.89 -7.74
CA ALA A 154 -43.73 18.55 -7.81
C ALA A 154 -44.10 18.98 -9.25
N HIS A 155 -43.14 19.48 -10.02
CA HIS A 155 -43.38 19.83 -11.43
C HIS A 155 -43.51 18.60 -12.33
N ALA A 156 -42.75 17.52 -12.09
CA ALA A 156 -42.90 16.26 -12.81
C ALA A 156 -44.27 15.62 -12.56
N GLU A 157 -44.78 15.66 -11.33
CA GLU A 157 -46.12 15.19 -10.99
C GLU A 157 -47.21 16.00 -11.68
N ARG A 158 -47.08 17.34 -11.70
CA ARG A 158 -48.01 18.21 -12.42
C ARG A 158 -47.98 17.99 -13.93
N ALA A 159 -46.81 17.75 -14.52
CA ALA A 159 -46.70 17.40 -15.92
C ALA A 159 -47.48 16.12 -16.25
N TYR A 160 -47.26 15.05 -15.50
CA TYR A 160 -47.95 13.77 -15.71
C TYR A 160 -49.47 13.89 -15.54
N ARG A 161 -49.93 14.70 -14.59
CA ARG A 161 -51.35 14.90 -14.27
C ARG A 161 -51.95 16.17 -14.89
N THR A 162 -51.40 16.65 -16.01
CA THR A 162 -51.90 17.89 -16.63
C THR A 162 -53.37 17.72 -17.02
N PRO A 163 -54.30 18.57 -16.52
CA PRO A 163 -55.72 18.46 -16.85
C PRO A 163 -55.97 18.54 -18.35
N GLY A 164 -56.85 17.69 -18.88
CA GLY A 164 -57.21 17.69 -20.30
C GLY A 164 -56.10 17.26 -21.26
N ALA A 165 -54.95 16.80 -20.77
CA ALA A 165 -53.87 16.37 -21.65
C ALA A 165 -54.10 14.94 -22.17
N PRO A 166 -53.70 14.66 -23.43
CA PRO A 166 -53.77 13.30 -23.97
C PRO A 166 -52.87 12.33 -23.18
N PRO A 167 -52.95 11.01 -23.41
CA PRO A 167 -52.00 10.05 -22.84
C PRO A 167 -50.54 10.51 -23.03
N CYS A 168 -49.69 10.24 -22.04
CA CYS A 168 -48.31 10.74 -22.07
C CYS A 168 -47.54 10.16 -23.26
N PRO A 169 -46.99 11.01 -24.15
CA PRO A 169 -46.24 10.51 -25.28
C PRO A 169 -44.91 9.88 -24.82
N PRO A 170 -44.34 8.96 -25.64
CA PRO A 170 -43.09 8.26 -25.35
C PRO A 170 -41.92 9.18 -24.91
N GLU A 171 -41.75 10.33 -25.57
CA GLU A 171 -40.70 11.29 -25.23
C GLU A 171 -40.85 11.85 -23.81
N ASP A 172 -42.06 12.21 -23.41
CA ASP A 172 -42.34 12.79 -22.10
C ASP A 172 -42.29 11.74 -21.00
N LEU A 173 -42.68 10.50 -21.27
CA LEU A 173 -42.48 9.37 -20.35
C LEU A 173 -41.00 9.15 -20.05
N THR A 174 -40.15 9.25 -21.07
CA THR A 174 -38.69 9.11 -20.90
C THR A 174 -38.12 10.24 -20.04
N ARG A 175 -38.57 11.48 -20.28
CA ARG A 175 -38.17 12.65 -19.48
C ARG A 175 -38.61 12.52 -18.02
N LEU A 176 -39.87 12.13 -17.78
CA LEU A 176 -40.39 11.87 -16.43
C LEU A 176 -39.65 10.72 -15.74
N TRP A 177 -39.30 9.66 -16.48
CA TRP A 177 -38.51 8.55 -15.95
C TRP A 177 -37.10 8.96 -15.58
N HIS A 178 -36.47 9.86 -16.34
CA HIS A 178 -35.17 10.42 -15.97
C HIS A 178 -35.23 11.20 -14.65
N LEU A 179 -36.31 11.95 -14.44
CA LEU A 179 -36.50 12.77 -13.24
C LEU A 179 -36.86 11.94 -12.00
N LEU A 180 -37.67 10.87 -12.15
CA LEU A 180 -38.27 10.14 -11.03
C LEU A 180 -37.83 8.68 -10.89
N GLY A 181 -37.32 8.05 -11.94
CA GLY A 181 -37.11 6.60 -12.02
C GLY A 181 -36.12 6.05 -10.98
N GLY A 182 -35.13 6.86 -10.57
CA GLY A 182 -34.17 6.51 -9.53
C GLY A 182 -34.64 6.77 -8.09
N THR A 183 -35.91 7.13 -7.88
CA THR A 183 -36.47 7.55 -6.59
C THR A 183 -37.63 6.67 -6.16
N ASP A 184 -38.02 6.73 -4.88
CA ASP A 184 -39.22 6.06 -4.35
C ASP A 184 -40.53 6.85 -4.64
N HIS A 185 -40.54 7.71 -5.66
CA HIS A 185 -41.69 8.54 -5.95
C HIS A 185 -42.89 7.67 -6.40
N PRO A 186 -44.12 7.86 -5.86
CA PRO A 186 -45.27 7.03 -6.17
C PRO A 186 -45.64 6.93 -7.65
N LEU A 187 -45.35 7.98 -8.43
CA LEU A 187 -45.63 8.00 -9.87
C LEU A 187 -44.79 7.02 -10.69
N THR A 188 -43.69 6.49 -10.16
CA THR A 188 -42.83 5.54 -10.90
C THR A 188 -43.58 4.28 -11.33
N LEU A 189 -44.54 3.82 -10.53
CA LEU A 189 -45.43 2.70 -10.88
C LEU A 189 -46.33 3.02 -12.07
N HIS A 190 -46.87 4.24 -12.12
CA HIS A 190 -47.71 4.71 -13.22
C HIS A 190 -46.91 4.86 -14.52
N LEU A 191 -45.71 5.43 -14.44
CA LEU A 191 -44.82 5.58 -15.60
C LEU A 191 -44.42 4.22 -16.21
N ARG A 192 -44.15 3.22 -15.35
CA ARG A 192 -43.85 1.86 -15.81
C ARG A 192 -45.03 1.24 -16.54
N ARG A 193 -46.23 1.34 -15.96
CA ARG A 193 -47.45 0.83 -16.57
C ARG A 193 -47.69 1.47 -17.94
N ASP A 194 -47.60 2.80 -18.04
CA ASP A 194 -47.83 3.51 -19.30
C ASP A 194 -46.77 3.15 -20.36
N ALA A 195 -45.52 2.95 -19.94
CA ALA A 195 -44.47 2.48 -20.84
C ALA A 195 -44.72 1.03 -21.31
N ASP A 196 -45.15 0.14 -20.41
CA ASP A 196 -45.51 -1.23 -20.75
C ASP A 196 -46.70 -1.28 -21.74
N ASP A 197 -47.73 -0.46 -21.52
CA ASP A 197 -48.89 -0.33 -22.40
C ASP A 197 -48.49 0.17 -23.82
N LEU A 198 -47.41 0.95 -23.92
CA LEU A 198 -46.81 1.43 -25.18
C LEU A 198 -45.73 0.49 -25.75
N GLY A 199 -45.41 -0.62 -25.09
CA GLY A 199 -44.32 -1.52 -25.48
C GLY A 199 -42.92 -0.90 -25.38
N MET A 200 -42.77 0.17 -24.60
CA MET A 200 -41.51 0.88 -24.36
C MET A 200 -40.78 0.28 -23.16
N ARG A 201 -39.49 0.00 -23.32
CA ARG A 201 -38.60 -0.34 -22.19
C ARG A 201 -38.00 0.92 -21.61
N LEU A 202 -38.37 1.26 -20.39
CA LEU A 202 -37.69 2.29 -19.60
C LEU A 202 -36.34 1.74 -19.11
N PRO A 203 -35.23 2.48 -19.22
CA PRO A 203 -33.92 2.03 -18.77
C PRO A 203 -33.94 1.76 -17.26
N THR A 204 -33.30 0.69 -16.82
CA THR A 204 -33.17 0.39 -15.38
C THR A 204 -32.55 1.60 -14.69
N PRO A 205 -33.20 2.20 -13.68
CA PRO A 205 -32.61 3.32 -12.97
C PRO A 205 -31.28 2.86 -12.39
N THR A 206 -30.23 3.64 -12.59
CA THR A 206 -28.97 3.41 -11.90
C THR A 206 -29.31 3.43 -10.41
N PRO A 207 -29.11 2.33 -9.65
CA PRO A 207 -29.45 2.32 -8.24
C PRO A 207 -28.72 3.50 -7.58
N PRO A 208 -29.32 4.16 -6.58
CA PRO A 208 -28.55 5.06 -5.74
C PRO A 208 -27.36 4.26 -5.24
N THR A 209 -26.16 4.61 -5.72
CA THR A 209 -24.94 3.92 -5.30
C THR A 209 -24.89 4.02 -3.79
N PRO A 210 -24.67 2.90 -3.07
CA PRO A 210 -24.63 2.90 -1.62
C PRO A 210 -23.70 4.00 -1.14
N ASP A 211 -24.14 4.71 -0.09
CA ASP A 211 -23.43 5.80 0.55
C ASP A 211 -22.11 5.26 1.11
N HIS A 212 -21.07 5.20 0.27
CA HIS A 212 -19.72 4.94 0.73
C HIS A 212 -19.26 6.22 1.42
N THR A 213 -19.28 6.23 2.74
CA THR A 213 -18.59 7.23 3.56
C THR A 213 -17.16 7.34 3.03
N LEU A 214 -16.69 8.56 2.78
CA LEU A 214 -15.28 8.76 2.41
C LEU A 214 -14.44 8.33 3.62
N ILE A 215 -13.60 7.32 3.45
CA ILE A 215 -12.68 6.84 4.49
C ILE A 215 -11.29 7.40 4.15
N GLY A 216 -10.71 8.12 5.10
CA GLY A 216 -9.49 8.90 4.88
C GLY A 216 -9.71 10.06 3.91
N ARG A 217 -8.61 10.59 3.35
CA ARG A 217 -8.62 11.64 2.32
C ARG A 217 -9.25 12.99 2.74
N HIS A 218 -9.20 13.30 4.03
CA HIS A 218 -9.76 14.54 4.56
C HIS A 218 -8.97 15.77 4.08
N ASP A 219 -7.65 15.65 3.94
CA ASP A 219 -6.78 16.73 3.48
C ASP A 219 -7.02 17.04 2.00
N GLU A 220 -7.18 16.02 1.16
CA GLU A 220 -7.52 16.17 -0.24
C GLU A 220 -8.91 16.80 -0.41
N LEU A 221 -9.90 16.35 0.35
CA LEU A 221 -11.24 16.93 0.33
C LEU A 221 -11.21 18.40 0.80
N SER A 222 -10.45 18.71 1.86
CA SER A 222 -10.27 20.08 2.35
C SER A 222 -9.60 20.98 1.30
N THR A 223 -8.56 20.48 0.65
CA THR A 223 -7.83 21.18 -0.44
C THR A 223 -8.77 21.51 -1.59
N LEU A 224 -9.57 20.54 -2.04
CA LEU A 224 -10.49 20.70 -3.15
C LEU A 224 -11.67 21.63 -2.79
N THR A 225 -12.23 21.50 -1.59
CA THR A 225 -13.33 22.38 -1.13
C THR A 225 -12.89 23.84 -0.93
N GLY A 226 -11.61 24.07 -0.60
CA GLY A 226 -10.99 25.38 -0.42
C GLY A 226 -10.43 26.01 -1.70
N LEU A 227 -10.59 25.38 -2.87
CA LEU A 227 -10.10 25.92 -4.13
C LEU A 227 -10.69 27.31 -4.46
N PRO A 228 -9.86 28.28 -4.90
CA PRO A 228 -10.34 29.61 -5.24
C PRO A 228 -11.24 29.57 -6.47
N THR A 229 -12.14 30.55 -6.59
CA THR A 229 -12.98 30.74 -7.78
C THR A 229 -12.13 30.80 -9.05
N GLY A 230 -12.51 30.02 -10.04
CA GLY A 230 -11.86 29.93 -11.33
C GLY A 230 -10.55 29.14 -11.39
N SER A 231 -10.24 28.40 -10.34
CA SER A 231 -9.20 27.38 -10.40
C SER A 231 -9.70 26.11 -11.10
N VAL A 232 -8.79 25.45 -11.80
CA VAL A 232 -8.98 24.11 -12.33
C VAL A 232 -8.02 23.19 -11.59
N ALA A 233 -8.51 22.18 -10.90
CA ALA A 233 -7.71 21.17 -10.23
C ALA A 233 -7.71 19.85 -11.00
N TRP A 234 -6.61 19.12 -10.89
CA TRP A 234 -6.42 17.84 -11.55
C TRP A 234 -6.10 16.77 -10.51
N ILE A 235 -6.92 15.74 -10.46
CA ILE A 235 -6.75 14.60 -9.56
C ILE A 235 -6.25 13.43 -10.40
N SER A 236 -5.01 13.01 -10.22
CA SER A 236 -4.47 11.85 -10.94
C SER A 236 -4.35 10.64 -10.04
N GLY A 237 -4.52 9.45 -10.58
CA GLY A 237 -4.15 8.24 -9.86
C GLY A 237 -4.63 6.97 -10.55
N PRO A 238 -4.15 5.81 -10.08
CA PRO A 238 -4.49 4.52 -10.67
C PRO A 238 -6.00 4.21 -10.61
N PRO A 239 -6.54 3.30 -11.44
CA PRO A 239 -7.89 2.77 -11.27
C PRO A 239 -8.10 2.24 -9.85
N GLY A 240 -9.33 2.33 -9.31
CA GLY A 240 -9.63 1.81 -7.97
C GLY A 240 -9.02 2.56 -6.78
N ILE A 241 -8.24 3.64 -6.99
CA ILE A 241 -7.60 4.43 -5.92
C ILE A 241 -8.55 5.38 -5.16
N GLY A 242 -9.83 5.41 -5.54
CA GLY A 242 -10.84 6.23 -4.85
C GLY A 242 -11.07 7.64 -5.44
N LYS A 243 -10.63 7.94 -6.67
CA LYS A 243 -10.90 9.22 -7.36
C LYS A 243 -12.40 9.56 -7.41
N THR A 244 -13.22 8.64 -7.93
CA THR A 244 -14.68 8.79 -8.00
C THR A 244 -15.30 8.95 -6.62
N THR A 245 -14.82 8.22 -5.60
CA THR A 245 -15.29 8.34 -4.22
C THR A 245 -15.01 9.74 -3.65
N LEU A 246 -13.84 10.31 -3.94
CA LEU A 246 -13.48 11.68 -3.55
C LEU A 246 -14.38 12.72 -4.25
N LEU A 247 -14.66 12.57 -5.54
CA LEU A 247 -15.60 13.44 -6.24
C LEU A 247 -17.04 13.36 -5.71
N ARG A 248 -17.49 12.17 -5.31
CA ARG A 248 -18.78 12.00 -4.63
C ARG A 248 -18.81 12.64 -3.24
N ALA A 249 -17.70 12.65 -2.52
CA ALA A 249 -17.60 13.41 -1.27
C ALA A 249 -17.71 14.91 -1.53
N LEU A 250 -17.07 15.42 -2.60
CA LEU A 250 -17.18 16.83 -3.00
C LEU A 250 -18.62 17.27 -3.33
N SER A 251 -19.47 16.39 -3.87
CA SER A 251 -20.85 16.77 -4.18
C SER A 251 -21.66 17.14 -2.94
N ARG A 252 -21.30 16.62 -1.76
CA ARG A 252 -21.87 17.03 -0.47
C ARG A 252 -21.48 18.46 -0.06
N HIS A 253 -20.48 19.05 -0.70
CA HIS A 253 -20.00 20.43 -0.51
C HIS A 253 -20.43 21.37 -1.65
N GLY A 254 -21.54 21.06 -2.32
CA GLY A 254 -22.13 21.91 -3.35
C GLY A 254 -21.43 21.85 -4.72
N TRP A 255 -20.58 20.85 -4.94
CA TRP A 255 -20.02 20.57 -6.26
C TRP A 255 -20.99 19.76 -7.11
N ARG A 256 -21.09 20.10 -8.39
CA ARG A 256 -21.85 19.31 -9.36
C ARG A 256 -20.95 18.26 -9.98
N LEU A 257 -21.26 16.98 -9.78
CA LEU A 257 -20.52 15.86 -10.37
C LEU A 257 -21.10 15.50 -11.75
N LEU A 258 -20.24 15.48 -12.77
CA LEU A 258 -20.54 15.01 -14.11
C LEU A 258 -19.60 13.84 -14.45
N SER A 259 -20.18 12.70 -14.80
CA SER A 259 -19.42 11.60 -15.39
C SER A 259 -19.11 11.91 -16.84
N ALA A 260 -17.90 11.61 -17.26
CA ALA A 260 -17.51 11.76 -18.65
C ALA A 260 -18.39 10.95 -19.59
N ARG A 261 -18.68 11.54 -20.75
CA ARG A 261 -19.45 10.92 -21.83
C ARG A 261 -18.65 11.04 -23.11
N GLY A 262 -18.33 9.90 -23.71
CA GLY A 262 -17.70 9.84 -25.03
C GLY A 262 -18.73 9.98 -26.16
N GLY A 263 -18.23 10.21 -27.37
CA GLY A 263 -19.04 10.18 -28.60
C GLY A 263 -19.52 11.55 -29.07
N LEU A 264 -20.61 12.08 -28.49
CA LEU A 264 -21.21 13.34 -28.94
C LEU A 264 -20.39 14.56 -28.45
N PRO A 265 -20.22 15.60 -29.29
CA PRO A 265 -19.53 16.82 -28.87
C PRO A 265 -20.18 17.47 -27.64
N LEU A 266 -19.37 17.83 -26.65
CA LEU A 266 -19.79 18.52 -25.42
C LEU A 266 -20.76 17.71 -24.54
N ALA A 267 -20.87 16.39 -24.76
CA ALA A 267 -21.81 15.53 -24.05
C ALA A 267 -21.60 15.53 -22.53
N THR A 268 -20.34 15.62 -22.08
CA THR A 268 -20.03 15.72 -20.65
C THR A 268 -20.58 17.00 -20.03
N LEU A 269 -20.56 18.13 -20.75
CA LEU A 269 -20.99 19.45 -20.24
C LEU A 269 -22.47 19.76 -20.52
N GLU A 270 -23.11 19.04 -21.43
CA GLU A 270 -24.52 19.17 -21.80
C GLU A 270 -25.47 19.30 -20.59
N PRO A 271 -25.32 18.54 -19.48
CA PRO A 271 -26.22 18.67 -18.32
C PRO A 271 -26.19 20.06 -17.65
N LEU A 272 -25.14 20.87 -17.89
CA LEU A 272 -25.02 22.22 -17.35
C LEU A 272 -25.88 23.24 -18.10
N SER A 273 -26.33 22.92 -19.31
CA SER A 273 -27.07 23.83 -20.18
C SER A 273 -28.55 23.46 -20.27
N PRO A 274 -29.47 24.43 -20.20
CA PRO A 274 -30.89 24.20 -20.55
C PRO A 274 -31.13 24.07 -22.06
N HIS A 275 -30.13 24.39 -22.90
CA HIS A 275 -30.20 24.27 -24.36
C HIS A 275 -28.99 23.48 -24.88
N PRO A 276 -29.10 22.74 -26.00
CA PRO A 276 -27.97 22.02 -26.58
C PRO A 276 -26.77 22.95 -26.84
N LEU A 277 -25.57 22.50 -26.46
CA LEU A 277 -24.34 23.25 -26.70
C LEU A 277 -23.88 23.05 -28.14
N GLY A 278 -23.80 24.14 -28.91
CA GLY A 278 -23.42 24.10 -30.32
C GLY A 278 -21.92 24.26 -30.58
N SER A 279 -21.17 24.77 -29.60
CA SER A 279 -19.76 25.11 -29.79
C SER A 279 -18.95 25.15 -28.48
N THR A 280 -17.63 25.08 -28.63
CA THR A 280 -16.68 25.32 -27.52
C THR A 280 -16.87 26.69 -26.88
N ALA A 281 -17.30 27.71 -27.64
CA ALA A 281 -17.57 29.04 -27.10
C ALA A 281 -18.78 29.04 -26.15
N ASP A 282 -19.82 28.28 -26.46
CA ASP A 282 -21.00 28.12 -25.60
C ASP A 282 -20.62 27.43 -24.28
N ALA A 283 -19.80 26.37 -24.38
CA ALA A 283 -19.25 25.69 -23.21
C ALA A 283 -18.37 26.63 -22.35
N LEU A 284 -17.51 27.45 -22.96
CA LEU A 284 -16.71 28.43 -22.23
C LEU A 284 -17.57 29.49 -21.54
N ASN A 285 -18.67 29.93 -22.17
CA ASN A 285 -19.60 30.87 -21.56
C ASN A 285 -20.29 30.28 -20.32
N LEU A 286 -20.68 29.00 -20.35
CA LEU A 286 -21.19 28.30 -19.15
C LEU A 286 -20.16 28.29 -18.02
N LEU A 287 -18.91 27.97 -18.35
CA LEU A 287 -17.83 27.90 -17.37
C LEU A 287 -17.39 29.27 -16.83
N ARG A 288 -17.99 30.40 -17.28
CA ARG A 288 -17.75 31.72 -16.70
C ARG A 288 -18.53 32.01 -15.42
N ASP A 289 -19.52 31.20 -15.03
CA ASP A 289 -20.27 31.44 -13.79
C ASP A 289 -19.38 31.17 -12.56
N THR A 290 -19.10 32.22 -11.78
CA THR A 290 -18.26 32.17 -10.58
C THR A 290 -18.84 31.37 -9.43
N ARG A 291 -20.13 31.02 -9.50
CA ARG A 291 -20.82 30.19 -8.51
C ARG A 291 -20.80 28.72 -8.89
N LEU A 292 -20.41 28.39 -10.12
CA LEU A 292 -20.36 27.01 -10.58
C LEU A 292 -19.12 26.30 -10.01
N LYS A 293 -19.36 25.20 -9.28
CA LYS A 293 -18.35 24.26 -8.84
C LYS A 293 -18.57 22.92 -9.53
N LEU A 294 -17.62 22.48 -10.33
CA LEU A 294 -17.78 21.36 -11.26
C LEU A 294 -16.75 20.27 -11.02
N ALA A 295 -17.20 19.05 -10.77
CA ALA A 295 -16.37 17.86 -10.66
C ALA A 295 -16.60 16.96 -11.89
N ILE A 296 -15.55 16.67 -12.66
CA ILE A 296 -15.59 15.84 -13.86
C ILE A 296 -14.88 14.53 -13.58
N ASP A 297 -15.62 13.42 -13.72
CA ASP A 297 -15.10 12.07 -13.50
C ASP A 297 -14.63 11.45 -14.82
N ASP A 298 -13.35 11.09 -14.89
CA ASP A 298 -12.65 10.46 -16.03
C ASP A 298 -12.37 11.38 -17.24
N TRP A 299 -11.18 12.00 -17.26
CA TRP A 299 -10.71 12.80 -18.41
C TRP A 299 -10.57 11.99 -19.71
N GLU A 300 -10.13 10.74 -19.59
CA GLU A 300 -9.86 9.88 -20.72
C GLU A 300 -11.14 9.56 -21.52
N ASP A 301 -12.27 9.40 -20.82
CA ASP A 301 -13.59 9.10 -21.39
C ASP A 301 -14.37 10.33 -21.88
N CYS A 302 -13.86 11.55 -21.68
CA CYS A 302 -14.48 12.77 -22.21
C CYS A 302 -14.36 12.85 -23.74
N ASP A 303 -15.41 13.34 -24.40
CA ASP A 303 -15.33 13.68 -25.82
C ASP A 303 -14.28 14.77 -26.11
N ASP A 304 -13.71 14.76 -27.33
CA ASP A 304 -12.62 15.66 -27.73
C ASP A 304 -13.00 17.15 -27.63
N THR A 305 -14.27 17.48 -27.86
CA THR A 305 -14.73 18.87 -27.83
C THR A 305 -14.85 19.37 -26.39
N THR A 306 -15.34 18.53 -25.46
CA THR A 306 -15.28 18.80 -24.01
C THR A 306 -13.83 18.98 -23.57
N ARG A 307 -12.92 18.09 -23.95
CA ARG A 307 -11.49 18.21 -23.59
C ARG A 307 -10.88 19.52 -24.09
N ALA A 308 -11.19 19.91 -25.33
CA ALA A 308 -10.76 21.18 -25.88
C ALA A 308 -11.33 22.38 -25.09
N ALA A 309 -12.61 22.34 -24.73
CA ALA A 309 -13.27 23.38 -23.93
C ALA A 309 -12.62 23.53 -22.55
N LEU A 310 -12.42 22.42 -21.83
CA LEU A 310 -11.79 22.41 -20.50
C LEU A 310 -10.33 22.86 -20.54
N THR A 311 -9.59 22.50 -21.60
CA THR A 311 -8.21 22.95 -21.80
C THR A 311 -8.13 24.46 -22.01
N LEU A 312 -9.05 25.02 -22.81
CA LEU A 312 -9.15 26.47 -23.02
C LEU A 312 -9.60 27.18 -21.73
N ALA A 313 -10.55 26.60 -21.01
CA ALA A 313 -11.03 27.10 -19.73
C ALA A 313 -9.85 27.22 -18.76
N ALA A 314 -9.06 26.16 -18.56
CA ALA A 314 -7.89 26.16 -17.69
C ALA A 314 -6.85 27.24 -18.04
N ARG A 315 -6.66 27.55 -19.34
CA ARG A 315 -5.77 28.64 -19.78
C ARG A 315 -6.33 30.03 -19.51
N GLN A 316 -7.65 30.18 -19.50
CA GLN A 316 -8.33 31.48 -19.40
C GLN A 316 -8.85 31.78 -17.99
N THR A 317 -8.64 30.87 -17.02
CA THR A 317 -9.23 30.92 -15.67
C THR A 317 -10.75 31.12 -15.74
N PRO A 318 -11.49 30.04 -16.02
CA PRO A 318 -12.93 30.13 -16.27
C PRO A 318 -13.58 30.54 -14.95
N GLY A 319 -14.56 31.43 -14.89
CA GLY A 319 -15.13 31.85 -13.60
C GLY A 319 -15.52 30.67 -12.67
N ALA A 320 -15.89 29.52 -13.22
CA ALA A 320 -16.19 28.28 -12.51
C ALA A 320 -14.96 27.62 -11.87
N THR A 321 -15.12 27.09 -10.65
CA THR A 321 -14.11 26.20 -10.04
C THR A 321 -14.31 24.78 -10.57
N ILE A 322 -13.29 24.18 -11.16
CA ILE A 322 -13.38 22.88 -11.84
C ILE A 322 -12.39 21.91 -11.20
N THR A 323 -12.79 20.65 -11.02
CA THR A 323 -11.92 19.54 -10.63
C THR A 323 -12.10 18.42 -11.63
N ILE A 324 -11.01 17.89 -12.18
CA ILE A 324 -11.02 16.83 -13.18
C ILE A 324 -10.24 15.65 -12.64
N THR A 325 -10.80 14.44 -12.71
CA THR A 325 -10.03 13.23 -12.43
C THR A 325 -9.47 12.62 -13.70
N ALA A 326 -8.28 12.03 -13.60
CA ALA A 326 -7.64 11.32 -14.70
C ALA A 326 -6.78 10.17 -14.17
N ARG A 327 -6.33 9.29 -15.06
CA ARG A 327 -5.37 8.23 -14.71
C ARG A 327 -3.95 8.77 -14.66
N HIS A 328 -3.66 9.75 -15.50
CA HIS A 328 -2.32 10.29 -15.72
C HIS A 328 -2.15 11.71 -15.14
N PRO A 329 -0.91 12.21 -14.99
CA PRO A 329 -0.64 13.61 -14.64
C PRO A 329 -1.29 14.61 -15.63
N PRO A 330 -1.41 15.89 -15.25
CA PRO A 330 -2.16 16.89 -16.00
C PRO A 330 -1.69 17.06 -17.43
N THR A 331 -2.62 16.96 -18.39
CA THR A 331 -2.39 17.34 -19.80
C THR A 331 -2.82 18.78 -20.09
N ILE A 332 -3.36 19.48 -19.09
CA ILE A 332 -3.81 20.88 -19.16
C ILE A 332 -3.02 21.73 -18.17
N PRO A 333 -2.88 23.05 -18.41
CA PRO A 333 -2.17 23.92 -17.49
C PRO A 333 -2.96 24.12 -16.20
N THR A 334 -2.44 23.59 -15.09
CA THR A 334 -2.98 23.83 -13.75
C THR A 334 -1.88 23.79 -12.69
N PRO A 335 -1.88 24.73 -11.72
CA PRO A 335 -1.00 24.66 -10.56
C PRO A 335 -1.56 23.74 -9.45
N HIS A 336 -2.80 23.26 -9.59
CA HIS A 336 -3.50 22.46 -8.57
C HIS A 336 -3.56 20.99 -9.00
N HIS A 337 -2.42 20.32 -8.96
CA HIS A 337 -2.32 18.87 -9.21
C HIS A 337 -2.30 18.10 -7.90
N LEU A 338 -3.22 17.14 -7.77
CA LEU A 338 -3.40 16.31 -6.59
C LEU A 338 -3.27 14.82 -6.97
N PRO A 339 -2.10 14.20 -6.79
CA PRO A 339 -1.93 12.78 -7.04
C PRO A 339 -2.47 11.95 -5.87
N LEU A 340 -3.39 11.02 -6.13
CA LEU A 340 -3.88 10.08 -5.14
C LEU A 340 -2.96 8.87 -5.03
N HIS A 341 -2.79 8.40 -3.80
CA HIS A 341 -1.93 7.27 -3.44
C HIS A 341 -2.74 6.21 -2.69
N SER A 342 -2.09 5.19 -2.13
CA SER A 342 -2.75 4.30 -1.16
C SER A 342 -3.05 5.06 0.13
N LEU A 343 -4.08 4.65 0.87
CA LEU A 343 -4.45 5.25 2.15
C LEU A 343 -3.38 4.93 3.20
N THR A 344 -3.00 5.91 3.99
CA THR A 344 -2.01 5.72 5.06
C THR A 344 -2.64 5.03 6.27
N GLU A 345 -1.82 4.58 7.21
CA GLU A 345 -2.33 4.12 8.50
C GLU A 345 -3.08 5.23 9.26
N HIS A 346 -2.66 6.49 9.08
CA HIS A 346 -3.36 7.66 9.64
C HIS A 346 -4.76 7.83 9.05
N ASP A 347 -4.91 7.68 7.72
CA ASP A 347 -6.21 7.71 7.04
C ASP A 347 -7.18 6.64 7.56
N LEU A 348 -6.66 5.54 8.11
CA LEU A 348 -7.41 4.35 8.52
C LEU A 348 -7.51 4.19 10.05
N GLN A 349 -7.23 5.23 10.85
CA GLN A 349 -7.27 5.16 12.31
C GLN A 349 -8.61 4.70 12.90
N GLY A 350 -9.73 4.97 12.19
CA GLY A 350 -11.07 4.48 12.58
C GLY A 350 -11.32 3.00 12.31
N HIS A 351 -10.39 2.30 11.66
CA HIS A 351 -10.52 0.91 11.22
C HIS A 351 -9.27 0.09 11.61
N PRO A 352 -9.16 -0.35 12.88
CA PRO A 352 -8.00 -1.09 13.37
C PRO A 352 -7.70 -2.33 12.50
N GLY A 353 -6.43 -2.50 12.13
CA GLY A 353 -5.98 -3.63 11.31
C GLY A 353 -6.27 -3.50 9.80
N ALA A 354 -7.06 -2.52 9.36
CA ALA A 354 -7.41 -2.36 7.95
C ALA A 354 -6.20 -2.02 7.07
N HIS A 355 -5.29 -1.15 7.54
CA HIS A 355 -4.07 -0.84 6.80
C HIS A 355 -3.18 -2.09 6.65
N ALA A 356 -2.95 -2.82 7.75
CA ALA A 356 -2.18 -4.06 7.72
C ALA A 356 -2.79 -5.11 6.79
N ALA A 357 -4.13 -5.20 6.74
CA ALA A 357 -4.84 -6.16 5.91
C ALA A 357 -4.91 -5.78 4.42
N THR A 358 -4.62 -4.53 4.04
CA THR A 358 -4.90 -4.04 2.67
C THR A 358 -3.78 -3.24 2.03
N GLY A 359 -2.73 -2.89 2.78
CA GLY A 359 -1.69 -1.94 2.35
C GLY A 359 -2.24 -0.55 2.02
N GLY A 360 -3.43 -0.21 2.55
CA GLY A 360 -4.12 1.02 2.22
C GLY A 360 -4.75 1.05 0.83
N HIS A 361 -4.76 -0.06 0.09
CA HIS A 361 -5.34 -0.11 -1.25
C HIS A 361 -6.87 -0.01 -1.19
N PRO A 362 -7.52 1.05 -1.72
CA PRO A 362 -8.94 1.30 -1.47
C PRO A 362 -9.89 0.21 -1.99
N THR A 363 -9.51 -0.47 -3.08
CA THR A 363 -10.28 -1.60 -3.61
C THR A 363 -10.25 -2.81 -2.65
N LEU A 364 -9.10 -3.07 -2.01
CA LEU A 364 -8.97 -4.14 -1.01
C LEU A 364 -9.65 -3.74 0.31
N LEU A 365 -9.59 -2.45 0.67
CA LEU A 365 -10.27 -1.90 1.84
C LEU A 365 -11.78 -2.08 1.77
N SER A 366 -12.40 -1.80 0.62
CA SER A 366 -13.84 -2.01 0.44
C SER A 366 -14.22 -3.48 0.68
N ALA A 367 -13.45 -4.42 0.13
CA ALA A 367 -13.67 -5.85 0.34
C ALA A 367 -13.49 -6.27 1.81
N TYR A 368 -12.41 -5.79 2.45
CA TYR A 368 -12.13 -6.04 3.87
C TYR A 368 -13.28 -5.58 4.78
N LEU A 369 -13.77 -4.35 4.58
CA LEU A 369 -14.85 -3.79 5.38
C LEU A 369 -16.19 -4.52 5.17
N ASN A 370 -16.38 -5.13 4.00
CA ASN A 370 -17.53 -5.98 3.70
C ASN A 370 -17.34 -7.45 4.12
N GLY A 371 -16.27 -7.77 4.86
CA GLY A 371 -15.99 -9.12 5.36
C GLY A 371 -15.43 -10.10 4.33
N THR A 372 -15.01 -9.62 3.16
CA THR A 372 -14.34 -10.46 2.15
C THR A 372 -12.84 -10.49 2.41
N PRO A 373 -12.19 -11.67 2.42
CA PRO A 373 -10.74 -11.78 2.62
C PRO A 373 -9.95 -11.00 1.54
N PRO A 374 -9.06 -10.05 1.92
CA PRO A 374 -8.34 -9.20 0.98
C PRO A 374 -7.45 -9.96 -0.02
N ASP A 375 -6.89 -11.09 0.39
CA ASP A 375 -6.11 -12.00 -0.45
C ASP A 375 -6.96 -12.51 -1.64
N ARG A 376 -8.19 -12.95 -1.40
CA ARG A 376 -9.10 -13.42 -2.46
C ARG A 376 -9.45 -12.30 -3.44
N THR A 377 -9.69 -11.09 -2.94
CA THR A 377 -9.97 -9.93 -3.79
C THR A 377 -8.74 -9.55 -4.62
N LEU A 378 -7.55 -9.58 -4.03
CA LEU A 378 -6.30 -9.33 -4.73
C LEU A 378 -6.06 -10.38 -5.82
N ASP A 379 -6.26 -11.66 -5.53
CA ASP A 379 -6.06 -12.74 -6.50
C ASP A 379 -7.03 -12.65 -7.68
N ALA A 380 -8.31 -12.35 -7.41
CA ALA A 380 -9.30 -12.12 -8.44
C ALA A 380 -8.94 -10.92 -9.34
N HIS A 381 -8.44 -9.83 -8.75
CA HIS A 381 -7.98 -8.65 -9.48
C HIS A 381 -6.76 -8.97 -10.36
N LEU A 382 -5.76 -9.65 -9.82
CA LEU A 382 -4.57 -10.07 -10.56
C LEU A 382 -4.93 -11.00 -11.74
N ARG A 383 -5.85 -11.94 -11.55
CA ARG A 383 -6.35 -12.82 -12.63
C ARG A 383 -7.11 -12.04 -13.70
N HIS A 384 -7.83 -11.00 -13.32
CA HIS A 384 -8.52 -10.12 -14.28
C HIS A 384 -7.54 -9.35 -15.16
N LEU A 385 -6.41 -8.89 -14.59
CA LEU A 385 -5.32 -8.24 -15.34
C LEU A 385 -4.60 -9.23 -16.27
N GLY A 386 -4.50 -10.51 -15.85
CA GLY A 386 -3.99 -11.62 -16.66
C GLY A 386 -2.91 -12.44 -15.96
N ASP A 387 -2.64 -13.63 -16.48
CA ASP A 387 -1.77 -14.62 -15.82
C ASP A 387 -0.34 -14.11 -15.59
N ASP A 388 0.24 -13.37 -16.53
CA ASP A 388 1.57 -12.79 -16.38
C ASP A 388 1.62 -11.71 -15.28
N HIS A 389 0.54 -10.95 -15.08
CA HIS A 389 0.44 -9.97 -13.99
C HIS A 389 0.44 -10.67 -12.64
N ARG A 390 -0.35 -11.73 -12.51
CA ARG A 390 -0.39 -12.56 -11.31
C ARG A 390 0.97 -13.19 -11.02
N ARG A 391 1.60 -13.83 -12.01
CA ARG A 391 2.91 -14.49 -11.87
C ARG A 391 4.00 -13.49 -11.50
N LEU A 392 4.05 -12.32 -12.17
CA LEU A 392 5.01 -11.27 -11.87
C LEU A 392 4.82 -10.73 -10.45
N PHE A 393 3.58 -10.40 -10.08
CA PHE A 393 3.28 -9.87 -8.75
C PHE A 393 3.68 -10.85 -7.64
N LEU A 394 3.34 -12.13 -7.76
CA LEU A 394 3.70 -13.14 -6.77
C LEU A 394 5.20 -13.39 -6.70
N ALA A 395 5.90 -13.43 -7.84
CA ALA A 395 7.36 -13.57 -7.85
C ALA A 395 8.06 -12.38 -7.20
N LEU A 396 7.59 -11.15 -7.43
CA LEU A 396 8.08 -9.98 -6.72
C LEU A 396 7.79 -10.11 -5.21
N ALA A 397 6.61 -10.60 -4.83
CA ALA A 397 6.20 -10.72 -3.43
C ALA A 397 7.03 -11.71 -2.60
N THR A 398 7.76 -12.62 -3.25
CA THR A 398 8.72 -13.52 -2.59
C THR A 398 10.08 -12.87 -2.29
N GLN A 399 10.30 -11.62 -2.69
CA GLN A 399 11.58 -10.91 -2.58
C GLN A 399 11.46 -9.71 -1.62
N ASP A 400 12.39 -9.61 -0.67
CA ASP A 400 12.50 -8.42 0.19
C ASP A 400 13.01 -7.20 -0.59
N THR A 401 14.01 -7.43 -1.45
CA THR A 401 14.54 -6.44 -2.39
C THR A 401 14.36 -6.95 -3.82
N PRO A 402 13.51 -6.32 -4.65
CA PRO A 402 13.21 -6.80 -5.99
C PRO A 402 14.44 -6.86 -6.91
N ASN A 403 14.64 -8.00 -7.58
CA ASN A 403 15.56 -8.14 -8.70
C ASN A 403 14.78 -8.41 -9.99
N LEU A 404 14.51 -7.35 -10.76
CA LEU A 404 13.74 -7.44 -11.99
C LEU A 404 14.41 -8.33 -13.06
N GLY A 405 15.75 -8.39 -13.08
CA GLY A 405 16.51 -9.21 -14.02
C GLY A 405 16.32 -10.71 -13.74
N ALA A 406 16.50 -11.11 -12.48
CA ALA A 406 16.28 -12.49 -12.03
C ALA A 406 14.80 -12.88 -12.15
N THR A 407 13.88 -12.00 -11.75
CA THR A 407 12.43 -12.22 -11.85
C THR A 407 11.99 -12.46 -13.29
N ARG A 408 12.49 -11.64 -14.23
CA ARG A 408 12.19 -11.79 -15.66
C ARG A 408 12.65 -13.15 -16.20
N ALA A 409 13.87 -13.56 -15.83
CA ALA A 409 14.43 -14.84 -16.25
C ALA A 409 13.66 -16.02 -15.64
N ALA A 410 13.38 -15.98 -14.33
CA ALA A 410 12.62 -17.00 -13.60
C ALA A 410 11.22 -17.23 -14.18
N LEU A 411 10.57 -16.18 -14.67
CA LEU A 411 9.24 -16.26 -15.27
C LEU A 411 9.24 -16.52 -16.78
N ASN A 412 10.42 -16.59 -17.42
CA ASN A 412 10.60 -16.66 -18.88
C ASN A 412 9.89 -15.53 -19.64
N LEU A 413 9.96 -14.29 -19.12
CA LEU A 413 9.34 -13.12 -19.75
C LEU A 413 10.31 -12.40 -20.69
N SER A 414 9.78 -11.86 -21.79
CA SER A 414 10.52 -10.90 -22.63
C SER A 414 10.69 -9.57 -21.88
N ALA A 415 11.67 -8.75 -22.26
CA ALA A 415 11.86 -7.43 -21.67
C ALA A 415 10.63 -6.52 -21.89
N ALA A 416 10.01 -6.60 -23.07
CA ALA A 416 8.80 -5.85 -23.40
C ALA A 416 7.61 -6.30 -22.55
N THR A 417 7.44 -7.62 -22.37
CA THR A 417 6.38 -8.18 -21.52
C THR A 417 6.56 -7.73 -20.07
N LEU A 418 7.76 -7.90 -19.50
CA LEU A 418 8.05 -7.46 -18.12
C LEU A 418 7.71 -5.98 -17.93
N ALA A 419 8.20 -5.11 -18.81
CA ALA A 419 7.99 -3.67 -18.70
C ALA A 419 6.49 -3.31 -18.78
N GLY A 420 5.74 -3.88 -19.72
CA GLY A 420 4.30 -3.63 -19.86
C GLY A 420 3.48 -4.16 -18.69
N THR A 421 3.82 -5.36 -18.19
CA THR A 421 3.14 -5.97 -17.03
C THR A 421 3.44 -5.20 -15.74
N LEU A 422 4.70 -4.83 -15.49
CA LEU A 422 5.10 -4.04 -14.32
C LEU A 422 4.52 -2.62 -14.35
N ASP A 423 4.49 -1.98 -15.51
CA ASP A 423 3.83 -0.68 -15.70
C ASP A 423 2.34 -0.79 -15.37
N THR A 424 1.67 -1.85 -15.82
CA THR A 424 0.26 -2.09 -15.49
C THR A 424 0.07 -2.31 -13.99
N LEU A 425 0.86 -3.17 -13.32
CA LEU A 425 0.79 -3.36 -11.87
C LEU A 425 1.06 -2.06 -11.08
N THR A 426 1.97 -1.22 -11.58
CA THR A 426 2.27 0.09 -10.98
C THR A 426 1.12 1.07 -11.19
N ARG A 427 0.52 1.08 -12.39
CA ARG A 427 -0.70 1.83 -12.72
C ARG A 427 -1.95 1.28 -12.04
N GLU A 428 -1.90 0.11 -11.42
CA GLU A 428 -2.95 -0.42 -10.55
C GLU A 428 -2.63 -0.17 -9.06
N GLY A 429 -1.51 0.49 -8.75
CA GLY A 429 -1.12 0.79 -7.37
C GLY A 429 -0.67 -0.43 -6.56
N LEU A 430 -0.38 -1.56 -7.22
CA LEU A 430 0.01 -2.82 -6.59
C LEU A 430 1.52 -2.90 -6.35
N THR A 431 2.31 -2.26 -7.22
CA THR A 431 3.78 -2.20 -7.16
C THR A 431 4.29 -0.77 -7.29
N THR A 432 5.58 -0.57 -7.01
CA THR A 432 6.37 0.58 -7.46
C THR A 432 7.06 0.28 -8.80
N PRO A 433 7.59 1.29 -9.51
CA PRO A 433 8.33 1.08 -10.76
C PRO A 433 9.58 0.19 -10.63
N ASP A 434 10.19 0.13 -9.43
CA ASP A 434 11.32 -0.74 -9.10
C ASP A 434 10.89 -2.19 -8.75
N GLY A 435 9.59 -2.48 -8.69
CA GLY A 435 9.05 -3.81 -8.41
C GLY A 435 8.69 -4.08 -6.95
N SER A 436 8.82 -3.09 -6.05
CA SER A 436 8.45 -3.25 -4.65
C SER A 436 6.93 -3.34 -4.49
N ILE A 437 6.44 -4.28 -3.68
CA ILE A 437 5.00 -4.54 -3.50
C ILE A 437 4.40 -3.57 -2.49
N ARG A 438 3.20 -3.06 -2.78
CA ARG A 438 2.45 -2.18 -1.87
C ARG A 438 1.44 -2.92 -0.98
N ALA A 439 0.90 -4.07 -1.44
CA ALA A 439 -0.04 -4.91 -0.69
C ALA A 439 0.64 -6.18 -0.13
N SER A 440 1.65 -6.00 0.73
CA SER A 440 2.52 -7.11 1.18
C SER A 440 1.79 -8.18 2.01
N THR A 441 0.88 -7.82 2.92
CA THR A 441 0.16 -8.81 3.75
C THR A 441 -0.77 -9.71 2.94
N PRO A 442 -1.67 -9.19 2.08
CA PRO A 442 -2.49 -10.05 1.21
C PRO A 442 -1.63 -10.89 0.26
N ALA A 443 -0.52 -10.35 -0.24
CA ALA A 443 0.40 -11.09 -1.10
C ALA A 443 1.03 -12.29 -0.38
N ARG A 444 1.48 -12.11 0.88
CA ARG A 444 1.98 -13.22 1.71
C ARG A 444 0.93 -14.29 1.94
N HIS A 445 -0.30 -13.91 2.29
CA HIS A 445 -1.40 -14.87 2.41
C HIS A 445 -1.64 -15.65 1.11
N LEU A 446 -1.55 -15.00 -0.06
CA LEU A 446 -1.66 -15.70 -1.34
C LEU A 446 -0.52 -16.69 -1.58
N LEU A 447 0.71 -16.33 -1.24
CA LEU A 447 1.84 -17.25 -1.32
C LEU A 447 1.65 -18.47 -0.39
N ASP A 448 1.13 -18.25 0.82
CA ASP A 448 0.86 -19.30 1.81
C ASP A 448 -0.25 -20.27 1.37
N THR A 449 -1.22 -19.81 0.55
CA THR A 449 -2.28 -20.70 0.03
C THR A 449 -1.78 -21.72 -0.99
N HIS A 450 -0.64 -21.47 -1.65
CA HIS A 450 -0.07 -22.34 -2.68
C HIS A 450 1.44 -22.57 -2.40
N PRO A 451 1.78 -23.29 -1.31
CA PRO A 451 3.17 -23.39 -0.86
C PRO A 451 4.10 -24.00 -1.91
N LEU A 452 3.62 -25.00 -2.66
CA LEU A 452 4.42 -25.63 -3.72
C LEU A 452 4.77 -24.66 -4.86
N ASP A 453 3.82 -23.84 -5.32
CA ASP A 453 4.05 -22.84 -6.37
C ASP A 453 5.01 -21.75 -5.88
N THR A 454 4.89 -21.37 -4.61
CA THR A 454 5.82 -20.45 -3.94
C THR A 454 7.23 -21.02 -3.88
N THR A 455 7.40 -22.27 -3.46
CA THR A 455 8.70 -22.97 -3.43
C THR A 455 9.31 -23.09 -4.84
N LEU A 456 8.50 -23.42 -5.86
CA LEU A 456 8.94 -23.44 -7.27
C LEU A 456 9.37 -22.05 -7.76
N THR A 457 8.67 -20.99 -7.35
CA THR A 457 9.04 -19.62 -7.67
C THR A 457 10.39 -19.25 -7.07
N HIS A 458 10.62 -19.61 -5.79
CA HIS A 458 11.94 -19.46 -5.16
C HIS A 458 13.02 -20.25 -5.90
N LEU A 459 12.76 -21.49 -6.33
CA LEU A 459 13.74 -22.29 -7.08
C LEU A 459 14.16 -21.60 -8.38
N HIS A 460 13.19 -21.13 -9.17
CA HIS A 460 13.48 -20.42 -10.42
C HIS A 460 14.21 -19.09 -10.16
N LEU A 461 13.83 -18.34 -9.13
CA LEU A 461 14.54 -17.12 -8.74
C LEU A 461 15.99 -17.41 -8.33
N ALA A 462 16.22 -18.46 -7.54
CA ALA A 462 17.54 -18.86 -7.07
C ALA A 462 18.51 -19.18 -8.23
N ARG A 463 18.02 -19.88 -9.26
CA ARG A 463 18.78 -20.21 -10.49
C ARG A 463 19.21 -18.99 -11.31
N HIS A 464 18.52 -17.85 -11.15
CA HIS A 464 18.79 -16.64 -11.92
C HIS A 464 19.29 -15.46 -11.08
N HIS A 465 19.33 -15.61 -9.75
CA HIS A 465 19.90 -14.61 -8.87
C HIS A 465 21.43 -14.64 -8.89
N PRO A 466 22.10 -13.48 -8.73
CA PRO A 466 23.51 -13.45 -8.44
C PRO A 466 23.84 -14.19 -7.14
N ILE A 467 25.05 -14.78 -7.07
CA ILE A 467 25.52 -15.63 -5.96
C ILE A 467 25.36 -14.97 -4.58
N ASP A 468 25.51 -13.64 -4.51
CA ASP A 468 25.47 -12.85 -3.28
C ASP A 468 24.06 -12.64 -2.70
N THR A 469 23.03 -12.87 -3.50
CA THR A 469 21.63 -12.64 -3.13
C THR A 469 20.75 -13.88 -3.32
N ALA A 470 21.28 -14.95 -3.90
CA ALA A 470 20.53 -16.17 -4.21
C ALA A 470 20.21 -17.05 -2.98
N TRP A 471 21.02 -17.02 -1.91
CA TRP A 471 20.91 -17.97 -0.81
C TRP A 471 19.52 -18.04 -0.13
N PRO A 472 18.84 -16.93 0.18
CA PRO A 472 17.49 -16.99 0.76
C PRO A 472 16.49 -17.75 -0.14
N HIS A 473 16.60 -17.61 -1.46
CA HIS A 473 15.76 -18.33 -2.41
C HIS A 473 16.13 -19.82 -2.50
N TRP A 474 17.43 -20.15 -2.49
CA TRP A 474 17.87 -21.55 -2.40
C TRP A 474 17.33 -22.23 -1.15
N LEU A 475 17.45 -21.57 0.01
CA LEU A 475 16.99 -22.09 1.29
C LEU A 475 15.47 -22.29 1.32
N ALA A 476 14.70 -21.34 0.79
CA ALA A 476 13.24 -21.44 0.69
C ALA A 476 12.80 -22.57 -0.28
N ALA A 477 13.65 -22.95 -1.23
CA ALA A 477 13.40 -24.00 -2.23
C ALA A 477 14.03 -25.37 -1.90
N ARG A 478 14.49 -25.56 -0.65
CA ARG A 478 15.32 -26.72 -0.25
C ARG A 478 14.78 -28.08 -0.66
N ASP A 479 13.48 -28.28 -0.55
CA ASP A 479 12.85 -29.58 -0.81
C ASP A 479 12.69 -29.90 -2.30
N LEU A 480 13.01 -28.95 -3.20
CA LEU A 480 12.85 -29.06 -4.65
C LEU A 480 14.16 -28.98 -5.43
N TRP A 481 15.33 -29.04 -4.76
CA TRP A 481 16.62 -29.02 -5.45
C TRP A 481 16.79 -30.26 -6.34
N GLU A 482 17.41 -30.04 -7.51
CA GLU A 482 17.82 -31.10 -8.43
C GLU A 482 19.35 -31.25 -8.46
N ASP A 483 19.87 -32.33 -9.05
CA ASP A 483 21.31 -32.59 -9.10
C ASP A 483 22.13 -31.41 -9.68
N HIS A 484 21.60 -30.76 -10.71
CA HIS A 484 22.23 -29.62 -11.37
C HIS A 484 22.24 -28.33 -10.52
N ASP A 485 21.44 -28.26 -9.45
CA ASP A 485 21.38 -27.13 -8.53
C ASP A 485 22.45 -27.20 -7.44
N THR A 486 23.08 -28.37 -7.24
CA THR A 486 24.06 -28.64 -6.19
C THR A 486 25.17 -27.59 -6.14
N THR A 487 25.85 -27.38 -7.27
CA THR A 487 26.98 -26.45 -7.36
C THR A 487 26.58 -24.98 -7.14
N PRO A 488 25.57 -24.41 -7.85
CA PRO A 488 25.19 -23.01 -7.63
C PRO A 488 24.61 -22.76 -6.24
N CYS A 489 23.86 -23.72 -5.66
CA CYS A 489 23.34 -23.62 -4.30
C CYS A 489 24.48 -23.62 -3.27
N ALA A 490 25.43 -24.56 -3.38
CA ALA A 490 26.61 -24.61 -2.51
C ALA A 490 27.43 -23.32 -2.59
N ALA A 491 27.63 -22.77 -3.79
CA ALA A 491 28.36 -21.53 -3.99
C ALA A 491 27.66 -20.32 -3.32
N ALA A 492 26.33 -20.21 -3.45
CA ALA A 492 25.56 -19.15 -2.80
C ALA A 492 25.57 -19.26 -1.27
N ALA A 493 25.42 -20.48 -0.74
CA ALA A 493 25.53 -20.76 0.70
C ALA A 493 26.93 -20.40 1.23
N HIS A 494 27.97 -20.81 0.51
CA HIS A 494 29.36 -20.52 0.83
C HIS A 494 29.62 -19.01 0.88
N TRP A 495 29.17 -18.27 -0.15
CA TRP A 495 29.30 -16.82 -0.16
C TRP A 495 28.58 -16.18 1.03
N HIS A 496 27.35 -16.60 1.32
CA HIS A 496 26.55 -16.05 2.42
C HIS A 496 27.22 -16.30 3.77
N ALA A 497 27.68 -17.53 4.01
CA ALA A 497 28.37 -17.91 5.23
C ALA A 497 29.73 -17.21 5.38
N ASP A 498 30.47 -16.99 4.30
CA ASP A 498 31.70 -16.19 4.32
C ASP A 498 31.44 -14.74 4.76
N GLN A 499 30.31 -14.15 4.34
CA GLN A 499 29.93 -12.83 4.82
C GLN A 499 29.51 -12.82 6.30
N GLU A 500 28.84 -13.89 6.77
CA GLU A 500 28.54 -14.07 8.19
C GLU A 500 29.83 -14.19 9.02
N MET A 501 30.81 -14.95 8.54
CA MET A 501 32.14 -15.07 9.15
C MET A 501 32.87 -13.72 9.24
N LYS A 502 32.93 -12.97 8.13
CA LYS A 502 33.58 -11.64 8.08
C LYS A 502 32.95 -10.61 9.02
N ARG A 503 31.67 -10.78 9.36
CA ARG A 503 30.95 -9.92 10.31
C ARG A 503 31.00 -10.44 11.75
N GLY A 504 31.71 -11.54 12.02
CA GLY A 504 31.87 -12.09 13.37
C GLY A 504 30.76 -13.04 13.82
N TYR A 505 30.04 -13.68 12.89
CA TYR A 505 28.95 -14.62 13.20
C TYR A 505 29.27 -16.09 12.82
N PRO A 506 30.33 -16.71 13.37
CA PRO A 506 30.76 -18.04 12.95
C PRO A 506 29.75 -19.15 13.24
N ALA A 507 29.00 -19.08 14.35
CA ALA A 507 27.97 -20.06 14.65
C ALA A 507 26.79 -20.01 13.67
N ARG A 508 26.49 -18.81 13.13
CA ARG A 508 25.44 -18.63 12.10
C ARG A 508 25.91 -19.18 10.76
N ALA A 509 27.15 -18.88 10.38
CA ALA A 509 27.82 -19.44 9.21
C ALA A 509 27.82 -20.98 9.20
N ALA A 510 28.14 -21.60 10.35
CA ALA A 510 28.12 -23.06 10.47
C ALA A 510 26.74 -23.68 10.24
N ARG A 511 25.65 -23.02 10.71
CA ARG A 511 24.26 -23.47 10.47
C ARG A 511 23.82 -23.24 9.03
N THR A 512 24.21 -22.12 8.42
CA THR A 512 23.98 -21.84 6.99
C THR A 512 24.56 -22.95 6.13
N LEU A 513 25.81 -23.35 6.39
CA LEU A 513 26.51 -24.38 5.62
C LEU A 513 26.05 -25.80 5.93
N GLU A 514 25.45 -26.03 7.10
CA GLU A 514 24.92 -27.35 7.48
C GLU A 514 23.76 -27.80 6.59
N VAL A 515 22.90 -26.86 6.19
CA VAL A 515 21.72 -27.15 5.37
C VAL A 515 21.99 -27.06 3.87
N ALA A 516 23.18 -26.62 3.47
CA ALA A 516 23.62 -26.53 2.08
C ALA A 516 24.09 -27.89 1.52
N PRO A 517 24.17 -28.07 0.19
CA PRO A 517 24.83 -29.24 -0.39
C PRO A 517 26.29 -29.35 0.09
N GLN A 518 26.66 -30.51 0.63
CA GLN A 518 27.94 -30.73 1.31
C GLN A 518 29.09 -30.97 0.32
N THR A 519 29.43 -29.97 -0.49
CA THR A 519 30.65 -29.96 -1.31
C THR A 519 31.90 -29.78 -0.44
N ASP A 520 33.08 -30.08 -0.99
CA ASP A 520 34.35 -29.97 -0.26
C ASP A 520 34.59 -28.54 0.25
N GLU A 521 34.28 -27.53 -0.56
CA GLU A 521 34.39 -26.11 -0.20
C GLU A 521 33.44 -25.73 0.95
N VAL A 522 32.18 -26.21 0.89
CA VAL A 522 31.18 -25.97 1.95
C VAL A 522 31.61 -26.62 3.27
N LYS A 523 32.08 -27.87 3.22
CA LYS A 523 32.60 -28.58 4.40
C LYS A 523 33.84 -27.89 4.97
N LEU A 524 34.76 -27.43 4.12
CA LEU A 524 35.98 -26.72 4.56
C LEU A 524 35.63 -25.42 5.28
N LEU A 525 34.79 -24.55 4.68
CA LEU A 525 34.36 -23.30 5.32
C LEU A 525 33.55 -23.56 6.61
N ARG A 526 32.69 -24.59 6.61
CA ARG A 526 31.93 -25.00 7.80
C ARG A 526 32.86 -25.44 8.92
N GLY A 527 33.92 -26.17 8.59
CA GLY A 527 34.97 -26.55 9.52
C GLY A 527 35.62 -25.32 10.18
N TRP A 528 36.01 -24.32 9.39
CA TRP A 528 36.57 -23.07 9.92
C TRP A 528 35.58 -22.30 10.79
N ALA A 529 34.30 -22.27 10.41
CA ALA A 529 33.23 -21.67 11.20
C ALA A 529 33.05 -22.38 12.55
N LEU A 530 33.11 -23.72 12.57
CA LEU A 530 33.05 -24.52 13.80
C LEU A 530 34.28 -24.32 14.70
N ILE A 531 35.47 -24.17 14.13
CA ILE A 531 36.68 -23.81 14.91
C ILE A 531 36.52 -22.46 15.59
N LYS A 532 36.09 -21.43 14.85
CA LYS A 532 35.84 -20.10 15.43
C LYS A 532 34.71 -20.13 16.48
N GLY A 533 33.73 -21.02 16.30
CA GLY A 533 32.68 -21.32 17.28
C GLY A 533 33.08 -22.24 18.44
N GLN A 534 34.35 -22.66 18.56
CA GLN A 534 34.88 -23.54 19.62
C GLN A 534 34.28 -24.95 19.67
N ASN A 535 33.91 -25.53 18.52
CA ASN A 535 33.38 -26.89 18.40
C ASN A 535 34.35 -27.82 17.62
N PRO A 536 35.56 -28.09 18.14
CA PRO A 536 36.60 -28.81 17.38
C PRO A 536 36.27 -30.29 17.12
N TYR A 537 35.41 -30.91 17.93
CA TYR A 537 35.07 -32.33 17.76
C TYR A 537 34.17 -32.58 16.54
N ASP A 538 33.26 -31.67 16.24
CA ASP A 538 32.42 -31.76 15.03
C ASP A 538 33.26 -31.58 13.76
N VAL A 539 34.32 -30.77 13.85
CA VAL A 539 35.29 -30.58 12.76
C VAL A 539 36.03 -31.88 12.44
N LEU A 540 36.50 -32.61 13.46
CA LEU A 540 37.19 -33.90 13.26
C LEU A 540 36.28 -34.94 12.59
N ARG A 541 34.97 -34.89 12.82
CA ARG A 541 34.00 -35.74 12.12
C ARG A 541 33.79 -35.30 10.67
N LEU A 542 33.76 -34.00 10.42
CA LEU A 542 33.50 -33.39 9.11
C LEU A 542 34.65 -33.62 8.11
N ILE A 543 35.89 -33.63 8.58
CA ILE A 543 37.10 -33.69 7.74
C ILE A 543 37.38 -35.09 7.18
N ASN A 544 36.86 -36.16 7.78
CA ASN A 544 37.16 -37.54 7.37
C ASN A 544 36.85 -37.82 5.88
N ASP A 545 35.89 -37.08 5.31
CA ASP A 545 35.44 -37.25 3.93
C ASP A 545 36.03 -36.21 2.96
N LEU A 546 37.04 -35.44 3.37
CA LEU A 546 37.68 -34.41 2.55
C LEU A 546 39.02 -34.88 1.96
N PRO A 547 39.39 -34.41 0.75
CA PRO A 547 40.71 -34.67 0.20
C PRO A 547 41.81 -34.02 1.04
N GLU A 548 42.96 -34.69 1.16
CA GLU A 548 44.13 -34.17 1.87
C GLU A 548 44.81 -33.04 1.08
N THR A 549 44.27 -31.83 1.21
CA THR A 549 44.87 -30.59 0.70
C THR A 549 45.54 -29.81 1.84
N PRO A 550 46.48 -28.89 1.56
CA PRO A 550 47.10 -28.07 2.60
C PRO A 550 46.08 -27.34 3.50
N ASP A 551 44.98 -26.84 2.96
CA ASP A 551 43.93 -26.15 3.73
C ASP A 551 43.14 -27.12 4.64
N VAL A 552 42.87 -28.35 4.17
CA VAL A 552 42.22 -29.38 4.98
C VAL A 552 43.14 -29.86 6.10
N LEU A 553 44.44 -30.05 5.81
CA LEU A 553 45.45 -30.38 6.82
C LEU A 553 45.60 -29.25 7.85
N ALA A 554 45.56 -27.99 7.42
CA ALA A 554 45.61 -26.83 8.31
C ALA A 554 44.40 -26.78 9.25
N LEU A 555 43.20 -27.01 8.71
CA LEU A 555 41.98 -27.11 9.50
C LEU A 555 42.06 -28.29 10.50
N HIS A 556 42.55 -29.45 10.05
CA HIS A 556 42.71 -30.65 10.89
C HIS A 556 43.70 -30.42 12.03
N ALA A 557 44.90 -29.90 11.74
CA ALA A 557 45.91 -29.57 12.75
C ALA A 557 45.36 -28.55 13.76
N THR A 558 44.62 -27.54 13.29
CA THR A 558 43.97 -26.56 14.16
C THR A 558 42.90 -27.22 15.05
N ALA A 559 42.05 -28.08 14.49
CA ALA A 559 41.03 -28.79 15.25
C ALA A 559 41.63 -29.66 16.37
N LEU A 560 42.71 -30.39 16.08
CA LEU A 560 43.43 -31.19 17.07
C LEU A 560 44.05 -30.32 18.17
N ALA A 561 44.62 -29.16 17.83
CA ALA A 561 45.15 -28.23 18.81
C ALA A 561 44.06 -27.72 19.76
N TYR A 562 42.88 -27.36 19.23
CA TYR A 562 41.74 -26.94 20.06
C TYR A 562 41.11 -28.09 20.86
N ALA A 563 41.18 -29.32 20.35
CA ALA A 563 40.77 -30.54 21.05
C ALA A 563 41.80 -31.04 22.08
N SER A 564 42.85 -30.26 22.38
CA SER A 564 43.92 -30.60 23.34
C SER A 564 44.68 -31.89 22.99
N ARG A 565 44.95 -32.11 21.69
CA ARG A 565 45.79 -33.21 21.15
C ARG A 565 47.05 -32.64 20.46
N PRO A 566 47.97 -32.01 21.21
CA PRO A 566 49.04 -31.19 20.63
C PRO A 566 50.08 -32.00 19.83
N GLU A 567 50.38 -33.25 20.21
CA GLU A 567 51.33 -34.10 19.50
C GLU A 567 50.83 -34.46 18.09
N GLU A 568 49.55 -34.79 17.99
CA GLU A 568 48.91 -35.11 16.70
C GLU A 568 48.76 -33.85 15.84
N ALA A 569 48.38 -32.72 16.45
CA ALA A 569 48.33 -31.43 15.78
C ALA A 569 49.69 -31.04 15.19
N GLU A 570 50.78 -31.22 15.95
CA GLU A 570 52.16 -30.96 15.50
C GLU A 570 52.57 -31.89 14.36
N ALA A 571 52.23 -33.18 14.45
CA ALA A 571 52.52 -34.15 13.41
C ALA A 571 51.89 -33.70 12.08
N ILE A 572 50.62 -33.31 12.07
CA ILE A 572 49.95 -32.83 10.85
C ILE A 572 50.52 -31.49 10.37
N ALA A 573 50.72 -30.53 11.29
CA ALA A 573 51.21 -29.20 10.95
C ALA A 573 52.57 -29.23 10.23
N ARG A 574 53.46 -30.17 10.59
CA ARG A 574 54.76 -30.36 9.93
C ARG A 574 54.70 -30.89 8.50
N HIS A 575 53.59 -31.51 8.10
CA HIS A 575 53.41 -32.02 6.74
C HIS A 575 52.88 -30.95 5.78
N ILE A 576 52.44 -29.79 6.29
CA ILE A 576 51.95 -28.69 5.47
C ILE A 576 53.15 -28.00 4.78
N PRO A 577 53.13 -27.81 3.45
CA PRO A 577 54.25 -27.21 2.74
C PRO A 577 54.60 -25.79 3.23
N HIS A 578 55.90 -25.55 3.44
CA HIS A 578 56.41 -24.22 3.79
C HIS A 578 56.42 -23.28 2.59
N ASN A 579 55.33 -22.54 2.40
CA ASN A 579 55.16 -21.58 1.30
C ASN A 579 54.36 -20.34 1.76
N ALA A 580 54.23 -19.33 0.91
CA ALA A 580 53.44 -18.16 1.26
C ALA A 580 51.94 -18.43 1.07
N THR A 581 51.33 -19.30 1.88
CA THR A 581 49.88 -19.62 1.86
C THR A 581 49.22 -19.46 3.23
N PRO A 582 47.89 -19.25 3.29
CA PRO A 582 47.12 -19.27 4.54
C PRO A 582 47.26 -20.60 5.32
N ALA A 583 47.28 -21.75 4.64
CA ALA A 583 47.49 -23.05 5.26
C ALA A 583 48.81 -23.11 6.05
N HIS A 584 49.90 -22.60 5.49
CA HIS A 584 51.18 -22.50 6.18
C HIS A 584 51.14 -21.50 7.35
N ALA A 585 50.39 -20.40 7.23
CA ALA A 585 50.19 -19.47 8.34
C ALA A 585 49.48 -20.15 9.53
N HIS A 586 48.47 -20.98 9.25
CA HIS A 586 47.80 -21.79 10.26
C HIS A 586 48.72 -22.86 10.86
N SER A 587 49.55 -23.53 10.06
CA SER A 587 50.49 -24.54 10.58
C SER A 587 51.49 -23.93 11.54
N GLU A 588 52.07 -22.78 11.20
CA GLU A 588 52.95 -22.01 12.08
C GLU A 588 52.25 -21.58 13.37
N ASN A 589 50.96 -21.18 13.30
CA ASN A 589 50.18 -20.87 14.50
C ASN A 589 50.01 -22.09 15.42
N VAL A 590 49.74 -23.27 14.84
CA VAL A 590 49.62 -24.54 15.57
C VAL A 590 50.95 -24.93 16.21
N LEU A 591 52.06 -24.85 15.48
CA LEU A 591 53.40 -25.14 16.02
C LEU A 591 53.76 -24.17 17.15
N GLY A 592 53.41 -22.89 17.03
CA GLY A 592 53.56 -21.90 18.10
C GLY A 592 52.74 -22.26 19.34
N TYR A 593 51.49 -22.71 19.16
CA TYR A 593 50.65 -23.20 20.25
C TYR A 593 51.28 -24.41 20.95
N VAL A 594 51.77 -25.40 20.21
CA VAL A 594 52.40 -26.61 20.77
C VAL A 594 53.68 -26.26 21.52
N ALA A 595 54.54 -25.40 20.95
CA ALA A 595 55.75 -24.92 21.62
C ALA A 595 55.42 -24.21 22.95
N ARG A 596 54.37 -23.37 22.95
CA ARG A 596 53.89 -22.69 24.16
C ARG A 596 53.38 -23.68 25.24
N GLN A 597 52.69 -24.75 24.85
CA GLN A 597 52.26 -25.80 25.81
C GLN A 597 53.45 -26.54 26.43
N ARG A 598 54.58 -26.61 25.72
CA ARG A 598 55.84 -27.18 26.22
C ARG A 598 56.73 -26.16 26.94
N GLU A 599 56.23 -24.94 27.15
CA GLU A 599 56.97 -23.81 27.74
C GLU A 599 58.25 -23.42 26.97
N ASP A 600 58.37 -23.84 25.71
CA ASP A 600 59.42 -23.37 24.78
C ASP A 600 58.97 -22.05 24.15
N TYR A 601 59.01 -20.98 24.94
CA TYR A 601 58.54 -19.65 24.54
C TYR A 601 59.36 -19.04 23.41
N GLU A 602 60.62 -19.44 23.24
CA GLU A 602 61.47 -18.99 22.14
C GLU A 602 61.09 -19.63 20.81
N ALA A 603 60.80 -20.94 20.79
CA ALA A 603 60.21 -21.58 19.62
C ALA A 603 58.80 -21.02 19.33
N ALA A 604 57.98 -20.82 20.36
CA ALA A 604 56.65 -20.22 20.21
C ALA A 604 56.71 -18.83 19.56
N ARG A 605 57.63 -17.97 20.02
CA ARG A 605 57.88 -16.63 19.45
C ARG A 605 58.19 -16.71 17.96
N ARG A 606 59.10 -17.60 17.54
CA ARG A 606 59.48 -17.76 16.13
C ARG A 606 58.29 -18.18 15.25
N HIS A 607 57.54 -19.17 15.70
CA HIS A 607 56.39 -19.70 14.97
C HIS A 607 55.23 -18.69 14.88
N TYR A 608 54.86 -18.02 15.97
CA TYR A 608 53.84 -16.98 15.93
C TYR A 608 54.25 -15.77 15.09
N HIS A 609 55.54 -15.39 15.13
CA HIS A 609 56.07 -14.36 14.24
C HIS A 609 55.93 -14.76 12.76
N ALA A 610 56.33 -15.98 12.40
CA ALA A 610 56.19 -16.50 11.03
C ALA A 610 54.73 -16.50 10.58
N SER A 611 53.81 -16.99 11.42
CA SER A 611 52.37 -17.00 11.15
C SER A 611 51.81 -15.58 10.93
N ALA A 612 52.12 -14.63 11.82
CA ALA A 612 51.66 -13.25 11.69
C ALA A 612 52.22 -12.57 10.43
N SER A 613 53.48 -12.83 10.07
CA SER A 613 54.08 -12.33 8.82
C SER A 613 53.38 -12.89 7.58
N LEU A 614 53.05 -14.19 7.57
CA LEU A 614 52.33 -14.82 6.46
C LEU A 614 50.93 -14.24 6.27
N TRP A 615 50.19 -14.02 7.37
CA TRP A 615 48.88 -13.37 7.30
C TRP A 615 48.95 -11.92 6.77
N LYS A 616 49.97 -11.16 7.18
CA LYS A 616 50.21 -9.81 6.64
C LYS A 616 50.46 -9.82 5.14
N ILE A 617 51.23 -10.78 4.62
CA ILE A 617 51.50 -10.91 3.17
C ILE A 617 50.20 -11.15 2.39
N HIS A 618 49.26 -11.90 2.97
CA HIS A 618 47.94 -12.17 2.36
C HIS A 618 46.89 -11.08 2.61
N ASN A 619 47.25 -9.97 3.24
CA ASN A 619 46.32 -8.93 3.69
C ASN A 619 45.17 -9.49 4.56
N GLY A 620 45.38 -10.62 5.23
CA GLY A 620 44.41 -11.24 6.12
C GLY A 620 44.36 -10.52 7.46
N ARG A 621 43.18 -10.33 8.05
CA ARG A 621 43.04 -9.64 9.35
C ARG A 621 43.47 -10.51 10.54
N GLU A 622 43.62 -11.81 10.30
CA GLU A 622 44.04 -12.85 11.22
C GLU A 622 45.43 -12.57 11.83
N TRP A 623 46.27 -11.76 11.16
CA TRP A 623 47.57 -11.38 11.72
C TRP A 623 47.42 -10.66 13.06
N ILE A 624 46.33 -9.90 13.26
CA ILE A 624 46.10 -9.13 14.50
C ILE A 624 45.88 -10.10 15.67
N GLU A 625 45.10 -11.16 15.46
CA GLU A 625 44.85 -12.21 16.46
C GLU A 625 46.16 -12.91 16.85
N VAL A 626 46.95 -13.33 15.85
CA VAL A 626 48.22 -14.03 16.08
C VAL A 626 49.26 -13.10 16.72
N ALA A 627 49.30 -11.83 16.32
CA ALA A 627 50.21 -10.84 16.88
C ALA A 627 49.90 -10.52 18.35
N ALA A 628 48.62 -10.57 18.76
CA ALA A 628 48.26 -10.46 20.18
C ALA A 628 48.81 -11.63 21.00
N ILE A 629 48.78 -12.85 20.45
CA ILE A 629 49.38 -14.03 21.09
C ILE A 629 50.90 -13.91 21.15
N LEU A 630 51.53 -13.47 20.06
CA LEU A 630 52.98 -13.19 20.00
C LEU A 630 53.40 -12.15 21.05
N ALA A 631 52.65 -11.06 21.18
CA ALA A 631 52.90 -10.02 22.19
C ALA A 631 52.80 -10.57 23.61
N ALA A 632 51.81 -11.42 23.89
CA ALA A 632 51.70 -12.12 25.18
C ALA A 632 52.92 -13.04 25.45
N VAL A 633 53.41 -13.75 24.44
CA VAL A 633 54.64 -14.58 24.56
C VAL A 633 55.87 -13.71 24.82
N ASN A 634 55.98 -12.55 24.15
CA ASN A 634 57.07 -11.61 24.38
C ASN A 634 57.06 -11.07 25.82
N CYS A 635 55.87 -10.83 26.40
CA CYS A 635 55.75 -10.41 27.80
C CYS A 635 56.29 -11.49 28.77
N ILE A 636 56.01 -12.78 28.49
CA ILE A 636 56.57 -13.89 29.26
C ILE A 636 58.10 -13.93 29.16
N LEU A 637 58.64 -13.57 27.99
CA LEU A 637 60.09 -13.46 27.74
C LEU A 637 60.72 -12.19 28.32
N GLY A 638 59.94 -11.32 28.97
CA GLY A 638 60.42 -10.16 29.71
C GLY A 638 60.14 -8.80 29.07
N ASP A 639 59.44 -8.74 27.94
CA ASP A 639 59.02 -7.47 27.35
C ASP A 639 57.93 -6.80 28.20
N GLU A 640 57.94 -5.47 28.26
CA GLU A 640 56.91 -4.72 28.96
C GLU A 640 55.58 -4.76 28.16
N PRO A 641 54.41 -5.02 28.80
CA PRO A 641 53.15 -5.23 28.09
C PRO A 641 52.72 -4.11 27.15
N ARG A 642 52.86 -2.83 27.55
CA ARG A 642 52.45 -1.70 26.69
C ARG A 642 53.32 -1.64 25.44
N HIS A 643 54.62 -1.89 25.57
CA HIS A 643 55.53 -1.96 24.42
C HIS A 643 55.22 -3.15 23.52
N ALA A 644 55.08 -4.36 24.09
CA ALA A 644 54.83 -5.58 23.33
C ALA A 644 53.53 -5.52 22.52
N PHE A 645 52.48 -4.90 23.07
CA PHE A 645 51.17 -4.77 22.40
C PHE A 645 51.02 -3.51 21.54
N GLN A 646 51.98 -2.59 21.52
CA GLN A 646 51.86 -1.28 20.86
C GLN A 646 51.34 -1.41 19.40
N VAL A 647 52.01 -2.23 18.58
CA VAL A 647 51.67 -2.44 17.16
C VAL A 647 50.28 -3.07 17.00
N VAL A 648 49.88 -3.94 17.92
CA VAL A 648 48.56 -4.60 17.88
C VAL A 648 47.47 -3.61 18.26
N MET A 649 47.70 -2.76 19.27
CA MET A 649 46.74 -1.74 19.70
C MET A 649 46.54 -0.66 18.62
N GLU A 650 47.60 -0.24 17.93
CA GLU A 650 47.50 0.62 16.75
C GLU A 650 46.61 0.00 15.65
N ALA A 651 46.72 -1.31 15.43
CA ALA A 651 45.88 -2.02 14.47
C ALA A 651 44.42 -2.14 14.94
N VAL A 652 44.17 -2.33 16.24
CA VAL A 652 42.80 -2.34 16.81
C VAL A 652 42.11 -1.01 16.59
N HIS A 653 42.82 0.12 16.68
CA HIS A 653 42.26 1.44 16.36
C HIS A 653 41.82 1.56 14.90
N LEU A 654 42.55 0.94 13.97
CA LEU A 654 42.21 0.91 12.54
C LEU A 654 41.10 -0.12 12.23
N PHE A 655 41.03 -1.20 13.02
CA PHE A 655 40.09 -2.31 12.83
C PHE A 655 39.39 -2.66 14.14
N PRO A 656 38.39 -1.87 14.58
CA PRO A 656 37.73 -2.07 15.89
C PRO A 656 37.11 -3.45 16.09
N THR A 657 36.69 -4.13 15.02
CA THR A 657 36.13 -5.50 15.08
C THR A 657 37.15 -6.56 15.55
N SER A 658 38.45 -6.24 15.56
CA SER A 658 39.50 -7.14 16.06
C SER A 658 39.71 -7.04 17.57
N ALA A 659 39.22 -5.96 18.21
CA ALA A 659 39.37 -5.70 19.64
C ALA A 659 39.02 -6.91 20.54
N PRO A 660 37.90 -7.64 20.32
CA PRO A 660 37.52 -8.74 21.21
C PRO A 660 38.54 -9.89 21.25
N SER A 661 39.33 -10.08 20.20
CA SER A 661 40.40 -11.08 20.13
C SER A 661 41.72 -10.63 20.78
N VAL A 662 41.93 -9.32 20.91
CA VAL A 662 43.18 -8.71 21.38
C VAL A 662 43.14 -8.42 22.88
N TYR A 663 42.07 -7.77 23.36
CA TYR A 663 41.96 -7.35 24.76
C TYR A 663 42.09 -8.47 25.80
N PRO A 664 41.60 -9.71 25.58
CA PRO A 664 41.83 -10.81 26.51
C PRO A 664 43.32 -11.13 26.71
N ASN A 665 44.10 -11.13 25.63
CA ASN A 665 45.55 -11.38 25.70
C ASN A 665 46.29 -10.21 26.35
N TYR A 666 45.91 -8.97 26.03
CA TYR A 666 46.53 -7.77 26.62
C TYR A 666 46.25 -7.64 28.12
N ALA A 667 44.99 -7.81 28.52
CA ALA A 667 44.60 -7.78 29.93
C ALA A 667 45.30 -8.89 30.73
N HIS A 668 45.45 -10.08 30.15
CA HIS A 668 46.19 -11.16 30.78
C HIS A 668 47.68 -10.84 30.98
N ALA A 669 48.33 -10.24 29.97
CA ALA A 669 49.73 -9.82 30.06
C ALA A 669 49.94 -8.74 31.15
N LEU A 670 49.05 -7.74 31.22
CA LEU A 670 49.06 -6.72 32.27
C LEU A 670 48.91 -7.36 33.67
N LYS A 671 48.01 -8.34 33.82
CA LYS A 671 47.86 -9.08 35.07
C LYS A 671 49.14 -9.85 35.44
N GLN A 672 49.80 -10.48 34.47
CA GLN A 672 51.06 -11.20 34.74
C GLN A 672 52.18 -10.24 35.18
N ALA A 673 52.19 -9.01 34.64
CA ALA A 673 53.11 -7.94 35.05
C ALA A 673 52.73 -7.28 36.40
N GLY A 674 51.66 -7.72 37.07
CA GLY A 674 51.19 -7.15 38.33
C GLY A 674 50.40 -5.84 38.21
N LEU A 675 50.08 -5.40 37.01
CA LEU A 675 49.35 -4.16 36.73
C LEU A 675 47.83 -4.40 36.77
N LEU A 676 47.30 -4.77 37.95
CA LEU A 676 45.91 -5.23 38.10
C LEU A 676 44.85 -4.20 37.67
N ALA A 677 45.03 -2.92 38.02
CA ALA A 677 44.09 -1.86 37.65
C ALA A 677 44.02 -1.67 36.12
N GLU A 678 45.18 -1.73 35.45
CA GLU A 678 45.24 -1.64 33.98
C GLU A 678 44.66 -2.89 33.32
N ALA A 679 44.87 -4.07 33.89
CA ALA A 679 44.26 -5.31 33.40
C ALA A 679 42.73 -5.26 33.46
N GLN A 680 42.17 -4.73 34.56
CA GLN A 680 40.73 -4.52 34.70
C GLN A 680 40.21 -3.48 33.68
N GLN A 681 40.93 -2.37 33.50
CA GLN A 681 40.58 -1.37 32.50
C GLN A 681 40.61 -1.94 31.07
N ALA A 682 41.64 -2.72 30.73
CA ALA A 682 41.76 -3.36 29.42
C ALA A 682 40.61 -4.35 29.16
N ALA A 683 40.20 -5.11 30.17
CA ALA A 683 39.05 -6.02 30.02
C ALA A 683 37.71 -5.26 29.86
N LEU A 684 37.52 -4.13 30.56
CA LEU A 684 36.37 -3.24 30.35
C LEU A 684 36.36 -2.62 28.95
N GLN A 685 37.51 -2.19 28.43
CA GLN A 685 37.63 -1.69 27.06
C GLN A 685 37.29 -2.77 26.03
N GLY A 686 37.67 -4.02 26.28
CA GLY A 686 37.26 -5.16 25.48
C GLY A 686 35.74 -5.35 25.46
N LEU A 687 35.06 -5.23 26.61
CA LEU A 687 33.61 -5.31 26.68
C LEU A 687 32.92 -4.14 25.99
N GLN A 688 33.46 -2.92 26.12
CA GLN A 688 32.95 -1.75 25.39
C GLN A 688 33.06 -1.95 23.88
N ALA A 689 34.15 -2.55 23.41
CA ALA A 689 34.33 -2.85 22.00
C ALA A 689 33.34 -3.92 21.47
N LEU A 690 32.70 -4.68 22.36
CA LEU A 690 31.64 -5.63 22.03
C LEU A 690 30.24 -4.98 21.97
N GLU A 691 30.07 -3.72 22.38
CA GLU A 691 28.79 -3.02 22.26
C GLU A 691 28.36 -2.97 20.78
N GLY A 692 27.28 -3.69 20.44
CA GLY A 692 26.78 -3.82 19.06
C GLY A 692 27.38 -4.98 18.25
N GLN A 693 28.20 -5.84 18.84
CA GLN A 693 28.71 -7.08 18.24
C GLN A 693 28.11 -8.30 18.98
N GLU A 694 27.72 -9.36 18.26
CA GLU A 694 27.24 -10.61 18.90
C GLU A 694 28.37 -11.65 19.06
N ASP A 695 29.50 -11.27 19.67
CA ASP A 695 30.58 -12.22 20.03
C ASP A 695 30.46 -12.62 21.51
N GLN A 696 29.50 -13.52 21.77
CA GLN A 696 29.21 -14.05 23.11
C GLN A 696 30.40 -14.79 23.72
N LEU A 697 31.34 -15.29 22.91
CA LEU A 697 32.50 -16.04 23.41
C LEU A 697 33.57 -15.10 23.99
N ALA A 698 33.88 -14.02 23.27
CA ALA A 698 34.76 -12.98 23.79
C ALA A 698 34.15 -12.31 25.04
N GLU A 699 32.83 -12.10 25.04
CA GLU A 699 32.10 -11.54 26.18
C GLU A 699 32.23 -12.40 27.44
N VAL A 700 32.02 -13.72 27.32
CA VAL A 700 32.24 -14.69 28.42
C VAL A 700 33.68 -14.62 28.94
N SER A 701 34.67 -14.59 28.04
CA SER A 701 36.09 -14.57 28.40
C SER A 701 36.48 -13.29 29.15
N LEU A 702 36.00 -12.13 28.68
CA LEU A 702 36.28 -10.83 29.27
C LEU A 702 35.59 -10.64 30.61
N HIS A 703 34.34 -11.07 30.78
CA HIS A 703 33.68 -11.06 32.09
C HIS A 703 34.34 -12.00 33.10
N ASN A 704 34.75 -13.21 32.67
CA ASN A 704 35.52 -14.09 33.54
C ASN A 704 36.87 -13.47 33.95
N SER A 705 37.55 -12.81 33.01
CA SER A 705 38.80 -12.11 33.28
C SER A 705 38.62 -10.96 34.27
N LEU A 706 37.57 -10.14 34.10
CA LEU A 706 37.21 -9.11 35.07
C LEU A 706 36.94 -9.68 36.45
N GLY A 707 36.23 -10.82 36.54
CA GLY A 707 36.03 -11.51 37.80
C GLY A 707 37.34 -11.88 38.48
N VAL A 708 38.29 -12.44 37.73
CA VAL A 708 39.63 -12.80 38.24
C VAL A 708 40.39 -11.56 38.72
N TYR A 709 40.39 -10.47 37.94
CA TYR A 709 41.15 -9.28 38.28
C TYR A 709 40.56 -8.55 39.50
N ALA A 710 39.24 -8.44 39.56
CA ALA A 710 38.53 -7.89 40.73
C ALA A 710 38.77 -8.74 41.98
N HIS A 711 38.73 -10.07 41.87
CA HIS A 711 39.01 -10.96 42.99
C HIS A 711 40.44 -10.77 43.52
N LEU A 712 41.44 -10.70 42.64
CA LEU A 712 42.83 -10.45 43.03
C LEU A 712 43.06 -9.05 43.62
N ALA A 713 42.23 -8.08 43.24
CA ALA A 713 42.23 -6.72 43.81
C ALA A 713 41.47 -6.62 45.13
N GLY A 714 40.80 -7.70 45.59
CA GLY A 714 39.98 -7.71 46.81
C GLY A 714 38.56 -7.15 46.63
N GLU A 715 38.13 -6.87 45.41
CA GLU A 715 36.81 -6.36 45.06
C GLU A 715 35.80 -7.51 44.92
N VAL A 716 35.44 -8.13 46.04
CA VAL A 716 34.66 -9.38 46.08
C VAL A 716 33.29 -9.26 45.38
N ASP A 717 32.53 -8.19 45.63
CA ASP A 717 31.20 -8.00 45.03
C ASP A 717 31.26 -7.87 43.51
N THR A 718 32.22 -7.08 43.01
CA THR A 718 32.49 -6.92 41.57
C THR A 718 32.89 -8.25 40.93
N ALA A 719 33.72 -9.04 41.61
CA ALA A 719 34.16 -10.34 41.12
C ALA A 719 33.00 -11.34 40.99
N VAL A 720 32.16 -11.45 42.02
CA VAL A 720 30.97 -12.31 42.03
C VAL A 720 30.00 -11.92 40.92
N GLN A 721 29.73 -10.62 40.75
CA GLN A 721 28.84 -10.14 39.69
C GLN A 721 29.38 -10.49 38.31
N ALA A 722 30.67 -10.25 38.05
CA ALA A 722 31.31 -10.55 36.77
C ALA A 722 31.28 -12.06 36.45
N TYR A 723 31.55 -12.94 37.43
CA TYR A 723 31.45 -14.38 37.24
C TYR A 723 30.04 -14.85 36.98
N ARG A 724 29.02 -14.33 37.69
CA ARG A 724 27.62 -14.70 37.44
C ARG A 724 27.17 -14.32 36.04
N THR A 725 27.53 -13.13 35.56
CA THR A 725 27.28 -12.70 34.18
C THR A 725 27.98 -13.64 33.19
N ALA A 726 29.27 -13.91 33.38
CA ALA A 726 30.03 -14.82 32.53
C ALA A 726 29.41 -16.23 32.49
N LEU A 727 28.95 -16.74 33.63
CA LEU A 727 28.36 -18.07 33.77
C LEU A 727 27.02 -18.17 33.02
N GLN A 728 26.15 -17.16 33.17
CA GLN A 728 24.88 -17.10 32.45
C GLN A 728 25.08 -17.07 30.93
N LEU A 729 26.02 -16.25 30.46
CA LEU A 729 26.39 -16.19 29.04
C LEU A 729 26.96 -17.52 28.56
N ALA A 730 27.86 -18.14 29.34
CA ALA A 730 28.47 -19.42 29.01
C ALA A 730 27.43 -20.55 28.89
N HIS A 731 26.41 -20.58 29.75
CA HIS A 731 25.28 -21.51 29.62
C HIS A 731 24.45 -21.26 28.36
N ARG A 732 24.16 -19.99 28.04
CA ARG A 732 23.39 -19.63 26.85
C ARG A 732 24.09 -20.01 25.54
N CYS A 733 25.41 -19.85 25.48
CA CYS A 733 26.20 -20.18 24.29
C CYS A 733 26.71 -21.63 24.27
N GLY A 734 26.38 -22.44 25.28
CA GLY A 734 26.78 -23.85 25.36
C GLY A 734 28.29 -24.06 25.59
N ASN A 735 29.01 -23.07 26.11
CA ASN A 735 30.45 -23.18 26.37
C ASN A 735 30.73 -23.88 27.70
N PHE A 736 30.61 -25.21 27.71
CA PHE A 736 30.80 -26.05 28.91
C PHE A 736 32.17 -25.89 29.56
N ARG A 737 33.21 -25.62 28.76
CA ARG A 737 34.56 -25.36 29.26
C ARG A 737 34.62 -24.08 30.10
N ALA A 738 34.00 -23.01 29.63
CA ALA A 738 33.92 -21.75 30.36
C ALA A 738 33.06 -21.90 31.62
N VAL A 739 31.92 -22.60 31.55
CA VAL A 739 31.09 -22.95 32.73
C VAL A 739 31.96 -23.57 33.83
N GLY A 740 32.76 -24.59 33.47
CA GLY A 740 33.69 -25.25 34.38
C GLY A 740 34.65 -24.31 35.12
N LEU A 741 35.33 -23.43 34.38
CA LEU A 741 36.27 -22.47 34.97
C LEU A 741 35.59 -21.42 35.83
N ILE A 742 34.49 -20.86 35.34
CA ILE A 742 33.82 -19.74 35.98
C ILE A 742 33.20 -20.21 37.29
N THR A 743 32.55 -21.38 37.29
CA THR A 743 32.03 -21.97 38.52
C THR A 743 33.14 -22.33 39.49
N ALA A 744 34.31 -22.76 38.99
CA ALA A 744 35.45 -23.02 39.86
C ALA A 744 35.94 -21.74 40.57
N ASN A 745 36.08 -20.64 39.83
CA ASN A 745 36.47 -19.35 40.39
C ASN A 745 35.40 -18.78 41.34
N LEU A 746 34.11 -18.95 41.02
CA LEU A 746 33.01 -18.48 41.85
C LEU A 746 32.90 -19.25 43.16
N SER A 747 33.07 -20.58 43.12
CA SER A 747 33.05 -21.45 44.31
C SER A 747 34.21 -21.15 45.26
N GLU A 748 35.36 -20.71 44.73
CA GLU A 748 36.52 -20.26 45.53
C GLU A 748 36.18 -19.02 46.37
N ILE A 749 35.43 -18.07 45.82
CA ILE A 749 34.98 -16.86 46.53
C ILE A 749 33.86 -17.18 47.53
N GLU A 750 32.89 -18.00 47.12
CA GLU A 750 31.68 -18.28 47.91
C GLU A 750 31.88 -19.40 48.96
N GLY A 751 32.97 -20.16 48.87
CA GLY A 751 33.27 -21.28 49.77
C GLY A 751 32.40 -22.53 49.56
N ASP A 752 31.73 -22.65 48.41
CA ASP A 752 30.80 -23.73 48.09
C ASP A 752 31.48 -24.91 47.37
N ALA A 753 32.04 -25.83 48.16
CA ALA A 753 32.68 -27.05 47.65
C ALA A 753 31.71 -28.03 46.96
N SER A 754 30.39 -27.93 47.22
CA SER A 754 29.39 -28.82 46.63
C SER A 754 29.14 -28.48 45.15
N SER A 755 28.94 -27.18 44.87
CA SER A 755 28.74 -26.66 43.50
C SER A 755 29.93 -26.98 42.58
N MET A 756 31.16 -26.93 43.11
CA MET A 756 32.37 -27.36 42.41
C MET A 756 32.34 -28.86 42.04
N ALA A 757 31.95 -29.73 42.97
CA ALA A 757 31.93 -31.18 42.75
C ALA A 757 30.85 -31.60 41.74
N ASP A 758 29.73 -30.88 41.68
CA ASP A 758 28.70 -31.06 40.64
C ASP A 758 29.22 -30.64 39.26
N THR A 759 29.97 -29.53 39.20
CA THR A 759 30.53 -29.00 37.94
C THR A 759 31.61 -29.91 37.36
N LEU A 760 32.51 -30.44 38.20
CA LEU A 760 33.51 -31.42 37.76
C LEU A 760 32.85 -32.69 37.21
N ARG A 761 31.75 -33.16 37.83
CA ARG A 761 30.97 -34.29 37.30
C ARG A 761 30.34 -33.98 35.94
N LEU A 762 29.77 -32.78 35.75
CA LEU A 762 29.21 -32.36 34.47
C LEU A 762 30.28 -32.27 33.36
N LEU A 763 31.47 -31.74 33.66
CA LEU A 763 32.59 -31.70 32.72
C LEU A 763 33.04 -33.11 32.30
N MET A 764 33.13 -34.04 33.27
CA MET A 764 33.47 -35.44 32.98
C MET A 764 32.39 -36.11 32.12
N GLN A 765 31.10 -35.89 32.42
CA GLN A 765 29.98 -36.39 31.61
C GLN A 765 29.94 -35.79 30.19
N ALA A 766 30.43 -34.57 30.02
CA ALA A 766 30.58 -33.91 28.72
C ALA A 766 31.87 -34.27 27.97
N GLY A 767 32.62 -35.29 28.43
CA GLY A 767 33.85 -35.78 27.79
C GLY A 767 35.07 -34.87 27.97
N GLN A 768 35.04 -33.93 28.91
CA GLN A 768 36.12 -32.95 29.16
C GLN A 768 37.04 -33.39 30.33
N GLU A 769 37.45 -34.67 30.33
CA GLU A 769 38.18 -35.30 31.46
C GLU A 769 39.53 -34.66 31.76
N ALA A 770 40.34 -34.40 30.73
CA ALA A 770 41.65 -33.75 30.88
C ALA A 770 41.52 -32.36 31.54
N TYR A 771 40.40 -31.68 31.30
CA TYR A 771 40.14 -30.35 31.85
C TYR A 771 39.70 -30.40 33.30
N ALA A 772 38.80 -31.33 33.64
CA ALA A 772 38.39 -31.58 35.01
C ALA A 772 39.60 -31.93 35.89
N HIS A 773 40.52 -32.78 35.38
CA HIS A 773 41.77 -33.10 36.08
C HIS A 773 42.68 -31.89 36.28
N ARG A 774 42.82 -31.01 35.28
CA ARG A 774 43.64 -29.80 35.41
C ARG A 774 43.06 -28.81 36.42
N ILE A 775 41.73 -28.68 36.49
CA ILE A 775 41.07 -27.87 37.52
C ILE A 775 41.35 -28.46 38.91
N GLN A 776 41.21 -29.78 39.08
CA GLN A 776 41.53 -30.47 40.34
C GLN A 776 42.98 -30.26 40.77
N GLN A 777 43.94 -30.35 39.84
CA GLN A 777 45.35 -30.13 40.10
C GLN A 777 45.63 -28.69 40.55
N ASN A 778 45.10 -27.69 39.83
CA ASN A 778 45.28 -26.28 40.19
C ASN A 778 44.72 -25.95 41.59
N ILE A 779 43.58 -26.56 41.96
CA ILE A 779 43.00 -26.41 43.30
C ILE A 779 43.93 -27.01 44.34
N ALA A 780 44.45 -28.22 44.10
CA ALA A 780 45.37 -28.90 45.02
C ALA A 780 46.67 -28.10 45.24
N GLU A 781 47.26 -27.55 44.16
CA GLU A 781 48.46 -26.71 44.22
C GLU A 781 48.23 -25.41 45.00
N ARG A 782 47.06 -24.76 44.83
CA ARG A 782 46.70 -23.53 45.56
C ARG A 782 46.40 -23.78 47.03
N GLN A 783 45.66 -24.85 47.36
CA GLN A 783 45.41 -25.24 48.75
C GLN A 783 46.73 -25.57 49.46
N PHE A 784 47.66 -26.23 48.77
CA PHE A 784 49.00 -26.47 49.28
C PHE A 784 49.77 -25.16 49.51
N ALA A 785 49.73 -24.20 48.58
CA ALA A 785 50.38 -22.89 48.73
C ALA A 785 49.80 -22.06 49.91
N GLN A 786 48.48 -22.05 50.10
CA GLN A 786 47.82 -21.39 51.24
C GLN A 786 48.16 -22.06 52.58
N GLN A 787 48.29 -23.40 52.62
CA GLN A 787 48.75 -24.13 53.80
C GLN A 787 50.23 -23.84 54.14
N VAL A 788 51.07 -23.58 53.13
CA VAL A 788 52.47 -23.18 53.34
C VAL A 788 52.56 -21.74 53.83
N GLN A 789 51.81 -20.79 53.27
CA GLN A 789 51.77 -19.39 53.73
C GLN A 789 51.22 -19.25 55.16
N SER A 790 50.17 -20.00 55.52
CA SER A 790 49.62 -20.00 56.90
C SER A 790 50.58 -20.62 57.92
N ARG A 791 51.43 -21.57 57.53
CA ARG A 791 52.50 -22.13 58.39
C ARG A 791 53.69 -21.19 58.58
N VAL A 792 54.04 -20.39 57.56
CA VAL A 792 55.14 -19.41 57.66
C VAL A 792 54.73 -18.16 58.45
N GLY A 793 53.46 -17.76 58.41
CA GLY A 793 52.93 -16.62 59.19
C GLY A 793 52.76 -16.86 60.70
N HIS A 794 52.99 -18.08 61.21
CA HIS A 794 52.90 -18.42 62.64
C HIS A 794 54.27 -18.64 63.31
N ALA A 795 55.38 -18.46 62.58
CA ALA A 795 56.71 -18.41 63.17
C ALA A 795 57.10 -16.95 63.48
N GLN A 796 56.56 -16.39 64.56
CA GLN A 796 57.23 -15.26 65.21
C GLN A 796 58.53 -15.76 65.88
N PRO A 797 59.69 -15.11 65.68
CA PRO A 797 60.86 -15.43 66.47
C PRO A 797 60.67 -14.89 67.88
N THR A 798 60.62 -15.79 68.87
CA THR A 798 60.90 -15.44 70.26
C THR A 798 62.39 -15.14 70.41
N THR A 799 62.66 -14.01 71.08
CA THR A 799 63.93 -13.31 71.43
C THR A 799 64.62 -12.52 70.35
#